data_AF-V9EGK2-F1
#
_entry.id   AF-V9EGK2-F1
#
_cell.length_a   1.000
_cell.length_b   1.000
_cell.length_c   1.000
_cell.angle_alpha   90.00
_cell.angle_beta   90.00
_cell.angle_gamma   90.00
#
_symmetry.space_group_name_H-M   'P 1'
#
loop_
_entity.id
_entity.type
_entity.pdbx_description
1 polymer ?
#
loop_
_entity_poly.entity_id
_entity_poly.type
_entity_poly.pdbx_seq_one_letter_code
_entity_poly.pdbx_strand_id
1 'polypeptide(L)'
;MSASSADSIALDGSSSDLSRQLYYRAKANDSVAQVTLNPVPDAVQSRLDDLELDWSKLPGLAQLALLWDSGFAINSNNDAVQVWTLEGHSMSTLALTLTEYENAGCVPKNCTEPDDAIMYESQYCNGAQMSYAAKCVVQDFDGDGAYHAAMWGIGGNSESAPALRMIKHEWNDNGTDYEIMALHTVTAENEPGWNACPISNMNGGYGSLVFPCRTTGNITAENKKQMKEVTGSAWVSEWLVTDYKDTAGVDSSGFNMLLLIPIILGVLVIFALIGLVFYCKKKRRQRCLDEFEESTTGESPYVVAPSAKSFDQRDTLARPTVAVSEDMTTATYSGADQTIQFPGYGGEFMSGGSNTTLSVLLMSEYLVGQRIPLENLNFERALSKGASGEVWICEYAGQKVAAKRLLQTKENKAEDVHEFALEIDLNARLEHPNIGAFIGVAWGSLNNLTMVIEYFPLGDLQKYLKRNADLLSWARDKIHMAVGVARALEYLHGYSPPIIHRDLKSKNILLTRQLEAKVIDFGVSRGRLDNTMTAGVGTPFWTAPEILEGKRYSEQADIYSFGVVLSELDTGKIPFYDCAGSDGKKTKPFHILQEVMAGTLRPSFSPDCPPRIRRIGVLCCQHDPSRRPSAAQLVEMLQGN
;
A
#
# COMPACT_ATOMS: atom_id res chain seq x y z
N MET A 1 -1.65 -31.60 -11.77
CA MET A 1 -0.32 -31.23 -11.24
C MET A 1 -0.56 -30.11 -10.26
N SER A 2 -0.02 -30.19 -9.05
CA SER A 2 -0.37 -29.29 -7.96
C SER A 2 0.06 -27.86 -8.21
N ALA A 3 -0.71 -26.89 -7.69
CA ALA A 3 -0.19 -25.56 -7.43
C ALA A 3 0.91 -25.66 -6.34
N SER A 4 1.88 -24.76 -6.37
CA SER A 4 2.91 -24.67 -5.33
C SER A 4 2.37 -24.00 -4.07
N SER A 5 2.79 -24.45 -2.89
CA SER A 5 2.42 -23.93 -1.56
C SER A 5 2.97 -22.52 -1.23
N ALA A 6 2.91 -21.60 -2.19
CA ALA A 6 3.38 -20.22 -2.09
C ALA A 6 2.25 -19.18 -1.99
N ASP A 7 0.99 -19.62 -2.03
CA ASP A 7 -0.23 -18.78 -1.97
C ASP A 7 -1.09 -19.06 -0.73
N SER A 8 -0.58 -19.85 0.21
CA SER A 8 -1.18 -20.07 1.53
C SER A 8 -0.88 -18.92 2.50
N ILE A 9 -1.82 -18.63 3.39
CA ILE A 9 -1.59 -17.83 4.59
C ILE A 9 -0.99 -18.75 5.67
N ALA A 10 0.00 -18.24 6.40
CA ALA A 10 0.53 -18.92 7.57
C ALA A 10 -0.51 -18.88 8.69
N LEU A 11 -0.91 -20.05 9.20
CA LEU A 11 -1.83 -20.18 10.33
C LEU A 11 -1.08 -20.24 11.67
N ASP A 12 0.10 -19.62 11.73
CA ASP A 12 1.02 -19.56 12.88
C ASP A 12 0.64 -18.49 13.93
N GLY A 13 -0.53 -17.87 13.77
CA GLY A 13 -1.01 -16.78 14.60
C GLY A 13 -0.48 -15.39 14.22
N SER A 14 0.41 -15.26 13.23
CA SER A 14 0.93 -13.96 12.77
C SER A 14 -0.09 -13.11 12.01
N SER A 15 -1.21 -13.70 11.59
CA SER A 15 -2.27 -13.05 10.80
C SER A 15 -3.63 -13.64 11.13
N SER A 16 -4.66 -12.79 11.09
CA SER A 16 -6.08 -13.18 11.02
C SER A 16 -6.77 -12.61 9.77
N ASP A 17 -6.01 -12.43 8.68
CA ASP A 17 -6.51 -11.93 7.39
C ASP A 17 -7.34 -13.01 6.64
N LEU A 18 -8.41 -13.49 7.27
CA LEU A 18 -9.26 -14.58 6.77
C LEU A 18 -9.95 -14.20 5.45
N SER A 19 -10.28 -12.92 5.26
CA SER A 19 -10.82 -12.40 3.99
C SER A 19 -9.83 -12.60 2.84
N ARG A 20 -8.52 -12.52 3.09
CA ARG A 20 -7.48 -12.82 2.11
C ARG A 20 -7.27 -14.32 1.90
N GLN A 21 -7.48 -15.16 2.91
CA GLN A 21 -7.53 -16.61 2.72
C GLN A 21 -8.70 -16.96 1.78
N LEU A 22 -9.89 -16.43 2.06
CA LEU A 22 -11.11 -16.61 1.26
C LEU A 22 -10.96 -16.06 -0.17
N TYR A 23 -10.23 -14.95 -0.36
CA TYR A 23 -9.80 -14.48 -1.68
C TYR A 23 -8.95 -15.51 -2.43
N TYR A 24 -7.90 -16.06 -1.81
CA TYR A 24 -7.04 -17.05 -2.47
C TYR A 24 -7.79 -18.35 -2.80
N ARG A 25 -8.70 -18.81 -1.92
CA ARG A 25 -9.62 -19.93 -2.19
C ARG A 25 -10.55 -19.62 -3.38
N ALA A 26 -11.13 -18.42 -3.42
CA ALA A 26 -11.99 -18.00 -4.53
C ALA A 26 -11.24 -17.93 -5.87
N LYS A 27 -9.98 -17.44 -5.87
CA LYS A 27 -9.11 -17.45 -7.06
C LYS A 27 -8.62 -18.85 -7.46
N ALA A 28 -8.61 -19.82 -6.55
CA ALA A 28 -8.42 -21.24 -6.86
C ALA A 28 -9.67 -21.89 -7.51
N ASN A 29 -10.82 -21.20 -7.52
CA ASN A 29 -12.16 -21.71 -7.86
C ASN A 29 -12.73 -22.70 -6.83
N ASP A 30 -12.28 -22.62 -5.58
CA ASP A 30 -12.95 -23.30 -4.48
C ASP A 30 -14.36 -22.70 -4.26
N SER A 31 -15.25 -23.45 -3.61
CA SER A 31 -16.59 -22.97 -3.28
C SER A 31 -17.08 -23.52 -1.95
N VAL A 32 -17.86 -22.70 -1.25
CA VAL A 32 -18.59 -23.07 -0.04
C VAL A 32 -20.05 -22.66 -0.19
N ALA A 33 -20.94 -23.25 0.61
CA ALA A 33 -22.35 -22.86 0.64
C ALA A 33 -22.52 -21.37 0.98
N GLN A 34 -23.57 -20.74 0.45
CA GLN A 34 -23.90 -19.37 0.80
C GLN A 34 -24.27 -19.24 2.29
N VAL A 35 -23.85 -18.15 2.89
CA VAL A 35 -24.07 -17.84 4.31
C VAL A 35 -25.51 -17.38 4.50
N THR A 36 -26.27 -18.20 5.23
CA THR A 36 -27.62 -17.84 5.69
C THR A 36 -27.49 -17.06 6.99
N LEU A 37 -27.89 -15.78 7.02
CA LEU A 37 -27.82 -14.90 8.18
C LEU A 37 -29.21 -14.42 8.63
N ASN A 38 -29.37 -14.20 9.94
CA ASN A 38 -30.62 -13.79 10.56
C ASN A 38 -30.55 -12.40 11.26
N PRO A 39 -30.63 -11.25 10.56
CA PRO A 39 -30.50 -11.01 9.12
C PRO A 39 -29.03 -10.67 8.75
N VAL A 40 -28.80 -10.10 7.56
CA VAL A 40 -27.55 -9.40 7.23
C VAL A 40 -27.44 -8.11 8.08
N PRO A 41 -26.30 -7.80 8.71
CA PRO A 41 -26.13 -6.57 9.51
C PRO A 41 -26.24 -5.28 8.69
N ASP A 42 -26.82 -4.22 9.28
CA ASP A 42 -26.98 -2.90 8.64
C ASP A 42 -25.67 -2.30 8.12
N ALA A 43 -24.55 -2.53 8.82
CA ALA A 43 -23.21 -2.08 8.38
C ALA A 43 -22.69 -2.86 7.15
N VAL A 44 -23.04 -4.14 7.03
CA VAL A 44 -22.73 -4.96 5.85
C VAL A 44 -23.66 -4.56 4.69
N GLN A 45 -24.94 -4.31 4.96
CA GLN A 45 -25.90 -3.87 3.95
C GLN A 45 -25.55 -2.49 3.39
N SER A 46 -25.21 -1.53 4.25
CA SER A 46 -24.76 -0.19 3.82
C SER A 46 -23.55 -0.26 2.88
N ARG A 47 -22.61 -1.16 3.18
CA ARG A 47 -21.43 -1.41 2.34
C ARG A 47 -21.77 -2.15 1.02
N LEU A 48 -22.78 -3.01 1.00
CA LEU A 48 -23.29 -3.62 -0.23
C LEU A 48 -23.95 -2.57 -1.13
N ASP A 49 -24.77 -1.69 -0.54
CA ASP A 49 -25.45 -0.60 -1.22
C ASP A 49 -24.44 0.38 -1.86
N ASP A 50 -23.40 0.79 -1.11
CA ASP A 50 -22.29 1.63 -1.59
C ASP A 50 -21.50 1.02 -2.77
N LEU A 51 -21.48 -0.32 -2.90
CA LEU A 51 -20.76 -1.04 -3.96
C LEU A 51 -21.67 -1.45 -5.14
N GLU A 52 -22.98 -1.22 -5.02
CA GLU A 52 -24.04 -1.70 -5.94
C GLU A 52 -24.09 -3.23 -6.03
N LEU A 53 -24.00 -3.94 -4.89
CA LEU A 53 -23.96 -5.40 -4.78
C LEU A 53 -25.17 -5.98 -4.01
N ASP A 54 -25.55 -7.22 -4.31
CA ASP A 54 -26.63 -7.96 -3.65
C ASP A 54 -26.06 -9.16 -2.88
N TRP A 55 -26.28 -9.22 -1.56
CA TRP A 55 -25.81 -10.32 -0.70
C TRP A 55 -26.22 -11.69 -1.23
N SER A 56 -27.46 -11.84 -1.73
CA SER A 56 -28.01 -13.12 -2.21
C SER A 56 -27.36 -13.61 -3.50
N LYS A 57 -26.69 -12.73 -4.25
CA LYS A 57 -25.98 -13.04 -5.49
C LYS A 57 -24.49 -13.32 -5.29
N LEU A 58 -23.90 -12.89 -4.17
CA LEU A 58 -22.49 -13.16 -3.85
C LEU A 58 -22.26 -14.64 -3.52
N PRO A 59 -21.16 -15.27 -3.99
CA PRO A 59 -20.81 -16.64 -3.59
C PRO A 59 -20.37 -16.71 -2.12
N GLY A 60 -20.48 -17.88 -1.49
CA GLY A 60 -20.24 -18.05 -0.05
C GLY A 60 -18.86 -17.56 0.44
N LEU A 61 -17.80 -17.73 -0.35
CA LEU A 61 -16.46 -17.22 -0.01
C LEU A 61 -16.42 -15.68 0.02
N ALA A 62 -17.13 -15.02 -0.89
CA ALA A 62 -17.22 -13.56 -0.95
C ALA A 62 -18.11 -13.00 0.18
N GLN A 63 -19.22 -13.68 0.50
CA GLN A 63 -20.06 -13.37 1.66
C GLN A 63 -19.27 -13.45 2.97
N LEU A 64 -18.53 -14.53 3.21
CA LEU A 64 -17.66 -14.69 4.39
C LEU A 64 -16.57 -13.60 4.42
N ALA A 65 -15.90 -13.34 3.31
CA ALA A 65 -14.81 -12.36 3.27
C ALA A 65 -15.29 -10.93 3.53
N LEU A 66 -16.46 -10.57 3.00
CA LEU A 66 -17.15 -9.31 3.27
C LEU A 66 -17.57 -9.20 4.74
N LEU A 67 -18.10 -10.28 5.32
CA LEU A 67 -18.55 -10.33 6.71
C LEU A 67 -17.38 -10.09 7.69
N TRP A 68 -16.29 -10.85 7.54
CA TRP A 68 -15.09 -10.71 8.39
C TRP A 68 -14.44 -9.33 8.25
N ASP A 69 -14.24 -8.86 7.01
CA ASP A 69 -13.62 -7.56 6.73
C ASP A 69 -14.48 -6.38 7.20
N SER A 70 -15.81 -6.56 7.30
CA SER A 70 -16.73 -5.58 7.90
C SER A 70 -16.86 -5.71 9.42
N GLY A 71 -16.11 -6.61 10.06
CA GLY A 71 -16.08 -6.75 11.51
C GLY A 71 -17.14 -7.69 12.09
N PHE A 72 -17.56 -8.74 11.39
CA PHE A 72 -18.56 -9.69 11.88
C PHE A 72 -18.08 -11.13 11.83
N ALA A 73 -18.54 -11.92 12.80
CA ALA A 73 -18.45 -13.38 12.83
C ALA A 73 -19.86 -14.00 12.96
N ILE A 74 -19.96 -15.32 13.03
CA ILE A 74 -21.23 -16.06 12.99
C ILE A 74 -21.35 -16.97 14.22
N ASN A 75 -22.42 -16.86 15.00
CA ASN A 75 -22.65 -17.72 16.18
C ASN A 75 -23.17 -19.14 15.78
N SER A 76 -23.64 -19.94 16.75
CA SER A 76 -24.23 -21.27 16.50
C SER A 76 -25.58 -21.20 15.75
N ASN A 77 -26.40 -20.19 16.03
CA ASN A 77 -27.71 -19.97 15.41
C ASN A 77 -27.64 -19.45 13.96
N ASN A 78 -26.47 -19.01 13.51
CA ASN A 78 -26.21 -18.27 12.27
C ASN A 78 -26.67 -16.80 12.29
N ASP A 79 -26.69 -16.20 13.47
CA ASP A 79 -26.78 -14.76 13.63
C ASP A 79 -25.37 -14.15 13.47
N ALA A 80 -25.29 -12.97 12.84
CA ALA A 80 -24.04 -12.24 12.71
C ALA A 80 -23.75 -11.43 13.99
N VAL A 81 -22.58 -11.65 14.59
CA VAL A 81 -22.16 -11.00 15.84
C VAL A 81 -21.06 -9.99 15.58
N GLN A 82 -21.22 -8.77 16.11
CA GLN A 82 -20.25 -7.69 15.91
C GLN A 82 -18.93 -7.97 16.63
N VAL A 83 -17.84 -7.75 15.92
CA VAL A 83 -16.46 -7.70 16.42
C VAL A 83 -15.98 -6.25 16.39
N TRP A 84 -15.33 -5.81 17.47
CA TRP A 84 -14.59 -4.56 17.58
C TRP A 84 -13.11 -4.86 17.81
N THR A 85 -12.21 -4.06 17.25
CA THR A 85 -10.77 -4.19 17.54
C THR A 85 -10.37 -3.35 18.75
N LEU A 86 -9.24 -3.68 19.37
CA LEU A 86 -8.65 -2.95 20.49
C LEU A 86 -7.26 -2.42 20.13
N GLU A 87 -6.78 -1.43 20.89
CA GLU A 87 -5.36 -1.05 20.99
C GLU A 87 -4.64 -0.72 19.66
N GLY A 88 -5.40 -0.44 18.60
CA GLY A 88 -4.90 -0.14 17.25
C GLY A 88 -4.86 -1.33 16.28
N HIS A 89 -5.25 -2.53 16.73
CA HIS A 89 -5.35 -3.73 15.89
C HIS A 89 -6.41 -3.60 14.77
N SER A 90 -6.25 -4.48 13.78
CA SER A 90 -7.13 -4.67 12.62
C SER A 90 -7.75 -6.07 12.65
N MET A 91 -8.79 -6.32 11.86
CA MET A 91 -9.34 -7.69 11.66
C MET A 91 -8.28 -8.69 11.14
N SER A 92 -7.18 -8.20 10.55
CA SER A 92 -6.04 -9.00 10.09
C SER A 92 -4.96 -9.26 11.15
N THR A 93 -5.06 -8.72 12.36
CA THR A 93 -4.03 -8.84 13.43
C THR A 93 -4.59 -9.25 14.80
N LEU A 94 -5.77 -9.90 14.83
CA LEU A 94 -6.45 -10.36 16.05
C LEU A 94 -5.95 -11.71 16.57
N ALA A 95 -5.36 -12.54 15.71
CA ALA A 95 -4.75 -13.81 16.11
C ALA A 95 -3.60 -13.61 17.10
N LEU A 96 -3.30 -14.66 17.87
CA LEU A 96 -2.18 -14.69 18.81
C LEU A 96 -1.13 -15.67 18.31
N THR A 97 0.10 -15.19 18.16
CA THR A 97 1.27 -16.05 17.96
C THR A 97 1.57 -16.88 19.21
N LEU A 98 2.33 -17.98 19.04
CA LEU A 98 2.83 -18.80 20.15
C LEU A 98 3.47 -17.94 21.27
N THR A 99 4.33 -17.00 20.88
CA THR A 99 5.05 -16.11 21.79
C THR A 99 4.10 -15.19 22.57
N GLU A 100 3.02 -14.69 21.96
CA GLU A 100 2.02 -13.86 22.64
C GLU A 100 1.18 -14.67 23.64
N TYR A 101 0.84 -15.91 23.29
CA TYR A 101 0.15 -16.84 24.18
C TYR A 101 1.00 -17.23 25.40
N GLU A 102 2.28 -17.55 25.17
CA GLU A 102 3.25 -17.82 26.25
C GLU A 102 3.51 -16.59 27.12
N ASN A 103 3.56 -15.38 26.54
CA ASN A 103 3.72 -14.12 27.27
C ASN A 103 2.49 -13.77 28.15
N ALA A 104 1.29 -14.26 27.83
CA ALA A 104 0.14 -14.21 28.73
C ALA A 104 0.25 -15.20 29.91
N GLY A 105 1.32 -15.99 29.96
CA GLY A 105 1.56 -17.05 30.95
C GLY A 105 0.80 -18.34 30.65
N CYS A 106 0.30 -18.52 29.43
CA CYS A 106 -0.46 -19.70 29.03
C CYS A 106 0.43 -20.78 28.41
N VAL A 107 0.06 -22.04 28.62
CA VAL A 107 0.87 -23.21 28.26
C VAL A 107 0.34 -23.82 26.96
N PRO A 108 1.12 -23.84 25.88
CA PRO A 108 0.74 -24.47 24.62
C PRO A 108 0.90 -26.00 24.69
N LYS A 109 0.15 -26.72 23.86
CA LYS A 109 0.21 -28.16 23.66
C LYS A 109 0.72 -28.45 22.27
N ASN A 110 1.91 -29.04 22.15
CA ASN A 110 2.42 -29.50 20.86
C ASN A 110 1.55 -30.65 20.33
N CYS A 111 1.05 -30.49 19.11
CA CYS A 111 0.35 -31.48 18.33
C CYS A 111 1.04 -31.63 16.96
N THR A 112 0.74 -32.68 16.20
CA THR A 112 1.40 -32.98 14.93
C THR A 112 0.35 -33.20 13.84
N GLU A 113 0.50 -32.48 12.73
CA GLU A 113 -0.42 -32.52 11.60
C GLU A 113 -0.11 -33.72 10.65
N PRO A 114 -1.03 -34.09 9.74
CA PRO A 114 -0.86 -35.26 8.87
C PRO A 114 0.30 -35.20 7.87
N ASP A 115 0.98 -34.06 7.74
CA ASP A 115 2.16 -33.81 6.91
C ASP A 115 3.47 -33.67 7.73
N ASP A 116 3.46 -34.14 8.98
CA ASP A 116 4.52 -34.00 9.99
C ASP A 116 4.81 -32.54 10.46
N ALA A 117 3.95 -31.56 10.11
CA ALA A 117 4.07 -30.21 10.66
C ALA A 117 3.75 -30.15 12.18
N ILE A 118 4.35 -29.19 12.88
CA ILE A 118 4.07 -28.93 14.29
C ILE A 118 3.01 -27.82 14.40
N MET A 119 1.89 -28.16 15.02
CA MET A 119 0.81 -27.25 15.40
C MET A 119 0.73 -27.14 16.93
N TYR A 120 0.05 -26.12 17.45
CA TYR A 120 -0.08 -25.88 18.89
C TYR A 120 -1.52 -25.63 19.29
N GLU A 121 -1.96 -26.27 20.38
CA GLU A 121 -3.28 -26.15 20.97
C GLU A 121 -3.22 -25.55 22.38
N SER A 122 -4.37 -25.13 22.93
CA SER A 122 -4.48 -24.71 24.33
C SER A 122 -4.25 -25.90 25.29
N GLN A 123 -3.18 -25.89 26.10
CA GLN A 123 -3.00 -26.85 27.20
C GLN A 123 -3.57 -26.33 28.52
N TYR A 124 -3.13 -25.14 28.96
CA TYR A 124 -3.55 -24.51 30.21
C TYR A 124 -3.52 -22.99 30.07
N CYS A 125 -4.67 -22.33 30.22
CA CYS A 125 -4.82 -20.88 30.20
C CYS A 125 -6.14 -20.53 30.90
N ASN A 126 -6.12 -19.65 31.91
CA ASN A 126 -7.35 -19.23 32.59
C ASN A 126 -7.98 -18.00 31.90
N GLY A 127 -9.23 -17.68 32.24
CA GLY A 127 -9.98 -16.62 31.55
C GLY A 127 -9.42 -15.21 31.78
N ALA A 128 -8.71 -14.96 32.89
CA ALA A 128 -8.04 -13.68 33.11
C ALA A 128 -6.83 -13.52 32.19
N GLN A 129 -6.05 -14.59 31.98
CA GLN A 129 -4.92 -14.60 31.04
C GLN A 129 -5.40 -14.51 29.58
N MET A 130 -6.44 -15.27 29.24
CA MET A 130 -7.04 -15.27 27.91
C MET A 130 -7.65 -13.90 27.57
N SER A 131 -8.35 -13.28 28.54
CA SER A 131 -8.85 -11.91 28.41
C SER A 131 -7.71 -10.90 28.31
N TYR A 132 -6.62 -11.05 29.06
CA TYR A 132 -5.44 -10.18 28.93
C TYR A 132 -4.85 -10.22 27.52
N ALA A 133 -4.69 -11.42 26.94
CA ALA A 133 -4.16 -11.59 25.58
C ALA A 133 -5.11 -11.13 24.44
N ALA A 134 -6.43 -11.16 24.67
CA ALA A 134 -7.43 -10.91 23.63
C ALA A 134 -7.39 -9.50 23.01
N LYS A 135 -7.14 -9.43 21.69
CA LYS A 135 -6.96 -8.21 20.87
C LYS A 135 -8.27 -7.60 20.32
N CYS A 136 -9.41 -8.23 20.64
CA CYS A 136 -10.74 -7.89 20.15
C CYS A 136 -11.78 -7.90 21.26
N VAL A 137 -12.91 -7.22 21.02
CA VAL A 137 -14.15 -7.38 21.78
C VAL A 137 -15.22 -7.91 20.84
N VAL A 138 -16.08 -8.79 21.33
CA VAL A 138 -17.20 -9.40 20.60
C VAL A 138 -18.50 -9.12 21.34
N GLN A 139 -19.55 -8.85 20.58
CA GLN A 139 -20.90 -8.66 21.09
C GLN A 139 -21.35 -9.89 21.88
N ASP A 140 -21.85 -9.68 23.09
CA ASP A 140 -22.42 -10.75 23.91
C ASP A 140 -23.71 -11.31 23.28
N PHE A 141 -23.89 -12.63 23.34
CA PHE A 141 -25.00 -13.36 22.75
C PHE A 141 -25.34 -14.61 23.55
N ASP A 142 -26.62 -14.98 23.56
CA ASP A 142 -27.06 -16.29 24.07
C ASP A 142 -26.52 -17.39 23.14
N GLY A 143 -25.69 -18.29 23.68
CA GLY A 143 -25.03 -19.34 22.91
C GLY A 143 -24.75 -20.59 23.75
N ASP A 144 -24.46 -21.70 23.07
CA ASP A 144 -24.27 -23.02 23.70
C ASP A 144 -22.90 -23.14 24.39
N GLY A 145 -22.72 -22.46 25.54
CA GLY A 145 -21.50 -22.45 26.36
C GLY A 145 -21.01 -23.80 26.90
N ALA A 146 -21.64 -24.91 26.49
CA ALA A 146 -21.28 -26.28 26.84
C ALA A 146 -20.23 -26.91 25.90
N TYR A 147 -19.79 -26.22 24.85
CA TYR A 147 -18.81 -26.79 23.90
C TYR A 147 -17.36 -26.57 24.38
N HIS A 148 -16.79 -27.58 25.03
CA HIS A 148 -15.40 -27.59 25.52
C HIS A 148 -14.34 -27.68 24.40
N ALA A 149 -14.30 -26.72 23.48
CA ALA A 149 -13.26 -26.63 22.43
C ALA A 149 -11.96 -25.97 22.94
N ALA A 150 -10.95 -25.91 22.08
CA ALA A 150 -9.84 -24.97 22.24
C ALA A 150 -10.34 -23.52 22.35
N MET A 151 -9.60 -22.65 23.04
CA MET A 151 -9.82 -21.19 23.07
C MET A 151 -8.71 -20.41 22.35
N TRP A 152 -7.63 -21.10 22.02
CA TRP A 152 -6.52 -20.67 21.18
C TRP A 152 -5.86 -21.91 20.57
N GLY A 153 -5.47 -21.81 19.30
CA GLY A 153 -4.78 -22.84 18.53
C GLY A 153 -4.18 -22.24 17.26
N ILE A 154 -3.03 -22.77 16.82
CA ILE A 154 -2.32 -22.36 15.61
C ILE A 154 -1.82 -23.59 14.83
N GLY A 155 -1.89 -23.52 13.51
CA GLY A 155 -1.74 -24.64 12.58
C GLY A 155 -2.98 -24.81 11.70
N GLY A 156 -3.04 -25.90 10.93
CA GLY A 156 -4.21 -26.28 10.16
C GLY A 156 -4.02 -26.29 8.65
N ASN A 157 -5.02 -26.86 7.96
CA ASN A 157 -4.98 -27.00 6.51
C ASN A 157 -5.17 -25.65 5.79
N SER A 158 -4.08 -25.04 5.33
CA SER A 158 -4.09 -23.76 4.59
C SER A 158 -4.74 -23.81 3.19
N GLU A 159 -5.07 -25.00 2.68
CA GLU A 159 -5.91 -25.17 1.47
C GLU A 159 -7.42 -25.16 1.80
N SER A 160 -7.80 -25.25 3.08
CA SER A 160 -9.20 -25.13 3.50
C SER A 160 -9.70 -23.68 3.47
N ALA A 161 -11.01 -23.50 3.25
CA ALA A 161 -11.68 -22.23 3.42
C ALA A 161 -12.08 -22.05 4.88
N PRO A 162 -11.67 -20.97 5.57
CA PRO A 162 -11.94 -20.79 6.98
C PRO A 162 -13.44 -20.53 7.22
N ALA A 163 -14.00 -21.23 8.20
CA ALA A 163 -15.22 -20.81 8.85
C ALA A 163 -14.98 -19.51 9.64
N LEU A 164 -16.07 -18.82 9.99
CA LEU A 164 -16.04 -17.61 10.83
C LEU A 164 -16.88 -17.83 12.09
N ARG A 165 -16.66 -18.94 12.79
CA ARG A 165 -17.53 -19.36 13.90
C ARG A 165 -17.09 -18.70 15.20
N MET A 166 -17.98 -17.93 15.79
CA MET A 166 -17.80 -17.36 17.11
C MET A 166 -18.44 -18.28 18.15
N ILE A 167 -17.63 -18.77 19.09
CA ILE A 167 -18.06 -19.67 20.17
C ILE A 167 -17.91 -18.94 21.51
N LYS A 168 -18.95 -19.01 22.34
CA LYS A 168 -18.93 -18.54 23.73
C LYS A 168 -18.40 -19.66 24.62
N HIS A 169 -17.36 -19.38 25.39
CA HIS A 169 -16.72 -20.30 26.33
C HIS A 169 -17.01 -19.83 27.76
N GLU A 170 -17.73 -20.65 28.53
CA GLU A 170 -18.15 -20.38 29.90
C GLU A 170 -17.68 -21.49 30.84
N TRP A 171 -16.98 -21.15 31.93
CA TRP A 171 -16.57 -22.14 32.93
C TRP A 171 -16.31 -21.53 34.31
N ASN A 172 -16.38 -22.35 35.36
CA ASN A 172 -15.91 -21.99 36.69
C ASN A 172 -14.52 -22.59 36.94
N ASP A 173 -13.57 -21.77 37.36
CA ASP A 173 -12.25 -22.20 37.82
C ASP A 173 -12.03 -21.68 39.26
N ASN A 174 -11.88 -22.61 40.20
CA ASN A 174 -11.67 -22.36 41.63
C ASN A 174 -12.66 -21.35 42.28
N GLY A 175 -13.92 -21.34 41.82
CA GLY A 175 -14.95 -20.43 42.33
C GLY A 175 -15.03 -19.07 41.62
N THR A 176 -14.25 -18.88 40.55
CA THR A 176 -14.35 -17.72 39.65
C THR A 176 -15.00 -18.15 38.33
N ASP A 177 -16.12 -17.53 37.97
CA ASP A 177 -16.75 -17.73 36.67
C ASP A 177 -16.02 -16.90 35.59
N TYR A 178 -15.67 -17.55 34.49
CA TYR A 178 -15.00 -16.97 33.34
C TYR A 178 -15.88 -17.07 32.09
N GLU A 179 -15.90 -15.99 31.33
CA GLU A 179 -16.59 -15.87 30.04
C GLU A 179 -15.61 -15.30 29.01
N ILE A 180 -15.38 -16.03 27.92
CA ILE A 180 -14.50 -15.65 26.81
C ILE A 180 -15.23 -15.96 25.50
N MET A 181 -15.05 -15.12 24.49
CA MET A 181 -15.45 -15.42 23.11
C MET A 181 -14.23 -15.92 22.35
N ALA A 182 -14.36 -16.88 21.44
CA ALA A 182 -13.28 -17.33 20.57
C ALA A 182 -13.76 -17.45 19.12
N LEU A 183 -12.95 -16.98 18.17
CA LEU A 183 -13.16 -17.29 16.75
C LEU A 183 -12.50 -18.63 16.43
N HIS A 184 -13.24 -19.46 15.69
CA HIS A 184 -12.89 -20.79 15.22
C HIS A 184 -12.94 -20.83 13.68
N THR A 185 -11.85 -21.27 13.04
CA THR A 185 -11.79 -21.37 11.57
C THR A 185 -12.30 -22.68 10.99
N VAL A 186 -12.81 -23.63 11.77
CA VAL A 186 -13.59 -24.77 11.24
C VAL A 186 -14.97 -24.87 11.92
N THR A 187 -15.81 -25.81 11.50
CA THR A 187 -17.08 -26.10 12.19
C THR A 187 -16.83 -26.85 13.48
N ALA A 188 -17.68 -26.68 14.49
CA ALA A 188 -17.48 -27.28 15.83
C ALA A 188 -17.26 -28.81 15.78
N GLU A 189 -17.92 -29.54 14.87
CA GLU A 189 -17.71 -30.99 14.68
C GLU A 189 -16.28 -31.39 14.24
N ASN A 190 -15.49 -30.42 13.76
CA ASN A 190 -14.10 -30.55 13.31
C ASN A 190 -13.09 -29.90 14.27
N GLU A 191 -13.54 -29.21 15.33
CA GLU A 191 -12.65 -28.65 16.35
C GLU A 191 -12.27 -29.73 17.39
N PRO A 192 -11.01 -29.77 17.85
CA PRO A 192 -10.63 -30.62 18.98
C PRO A 192 -11.20 -30.08 20.29
N GLY A 193 -11.37 -30.98 21.27
CA GLY A 193 -11.68 -30.59 22.64
C GLY A 193 -10.51 -29.83 23.29
N TRP A 194 -10.80 -29.03 24.31
CA TRP A 194 -9.79 -28.35 25.13
C TRP A 194 -8.73 -29.33 25.64
N ASN A 195 -7.45 -28.98 25.49
CA ASN A 195 -6.31 -29.85 25.82
C ASN A 195 -6.39 -31.23 25.11
N ALA A 196 -6.95 -31.31 23.91
CA ALA A 196 -6.78 -32.41 22.96
C ALA A 196 -5.98 -31.95 21.73
N CYS A 197 -5.55 -32.90 20.90
CA CYS A 197 -5.09 -32.64 19.54
C CYS A 197 -6.20 -33.06 18.58
N PRO A 198 -6.26 -32.51 17.34
CA PRO A 198 -7.13 -33.05 16.30
C PRO A 198 -6.80 -34.53 16.01
N ILE A 199 -7.81 -35.24 15.50
CA ILE A 199 -7.73 -36.65 15.11
C ILE A 199 -8.30 -36.81 13.70
N SER A 200 -7.98 -37.89 12.98
CA SER A 200 -8.20 -37.98 11.53
C SER A 200 -9.65 -37.84 11.02
N ASN A 201 -10.65 -37.90 11.91
CA ASN A 201 -12.06 -37.64 11.59
C ASN A 201 -12.53 -36.20 11.92
N MET A 202 -11.64 -35.32 12.39
CA MET A 202 -11.83 -33.90 12.67
C MET A 202 -10.85 -33.11 11.78
N ASN A 203 -11.35 -32.34 10.82
CA ASN A 203 -10.54 -31.61 9.83
C ASN A 203 -9.47 -32.47 9.10
N GLY A 204 -9.70 -33.79 8.97
CA GLY A 204 -8.72 -34.74 8.43
C GLY A 204 -7.49 -35.01 9.33
N GLY A 205 -7.47 -34.48 10.56
CA GLY A 205 -6.34 -34.52 11.49
C GLY A 205 -5.49 -33.25 11.51
N TYR A 206 -5.80 -32.24 10.67
CA TYR A 206 -5.18 -30.92 10.73
C TYR A 206 -5.77 -30.07 11.86
N GLY A 207 -5.02 -29.10 12.35
CA GLY A 207 -5.48 -28.10 13.31
C GLY A 207 -6.43 -27.05 12.72
N SER A 208 -6.69 -26.02 13.52
CA SER A 208 -7.44 -24.82 13.16
C SER A 208 -6.72 -23.59 13.70
N LEU A 209 -7.04 -22.40 13.17
CA LEU A 209 -6.67 -21.15 13.79
C LEU A 209 -7.80 -20.75 14.75
N VAL A 210 -7.48 -20.70 16.05
CA VAL A 210 -8.42 -20.28 17.10
C VAL A 210 -7.79 -19.13 17.88
N PHE A 211 -8.56 -18.08 18.16
CA PHE A 211 -8.07 -16.97 18.98
C PHE A 211 -9.18 -16.27 19.80
N PRO A 212 -8.84 -15.71 20.98
CA PRO A 212 -9.80 -15.15 21.91
C PRO A 212 -10.15 -13.68 21.64
N CYS A 213 -11.40 -13.34 21.93
CA CYS A 213 -11.92 -11.99 22.08
C CYS A 213 -12.61 -11.83 23.45
N ARG A 214 -12.62 -10.60 23.97
CA ARG A 214 -13.35 -10.24 25.20
C ARG A 214 -14.85 -10.13 24.88
N THR A 215 -15.74 -10.56 25.76
CA THR A 215 -17.21 -10.34 25.66
C THR A 215 -17.58 -8.89 26.00
N THR A 216 -18.58 -8.28 25.37
CA THR A 216 -19.11 -6.97 25.81
C THR A 216 -19.72 -6.99 27.21
N GLY A 217 -20.09 -8.16 27.74
CA GLY A 217 -20.57 -8.34 29.12
C GLY A 217 -19.47 -8.21 30.17
N ASN A 218 -18.21 -8.57 29.84
CA ASN A 218 -17.10 -8.67 30.79
C ASN A 218 -15.83 -7.91 30.32
N ILE A 219 -15.99 -6.61 30.05
CA ILE A 219 -14.90 -5.68 29.70
C ILE A 219 -14.74 -4.53 30.68
N THR A 220 -13.51 -4.05 30.85
CA THR A 220 -13.23 -2.87 31.66
C THR A 220 -13.74 -1.58 30.98
N ALA A 221 -13.95 -0.53 31.78
CA ALA A 221 -14.27 0.81 31.28
C ALA A 221 -13.13 1.47 30.49
N GLU A 222 -11.91 0.90 30.51
CA GLU A 222 -10.80 1.36 29.69
C GLU A 222 -10.82 0.67 28.31
N ASN A 223 -10.97 -0.67 28.29
CA ASN A 223 -11.18 -1.44 27.07
C ASN A 223 -12.33 -0.84 26.24
N LYS A 224 -13.42 -0.42 26.89
CA LYS A 224 -14.59 0.19 26.24
C LYS A 224 -14.33 1.56 25.58
N LYS A 225 -13.25 2.27 25.93
CA LYS A 225 -12.80 3.49 25.21
C LYS A 225 -11.93 3.16 24.00
N GLN A 226 -11.26 2.01 24.05
CA GLN A 226 -10.30 1.55 23.06
C GLN A 226 -10.94 0.65 21.99
N MET A 227 -12.14 0.12 22.26
CA MET A 227 -13.01 -0.53 21.29
C MET A 227 -13.21 0.38 20.07
N LYS A 228 -12.88 -0.15 18.91
CA LYS A 228 -13.05 0.53 17.63
C LYS A 228 -13.95 -0.29 16.70
N GLU A 229 -14.94 0.37 16.11
CA GLU A 229 -15.74 -0.21 15.03
C GLU A 229 -14.87 -0.46 13.79
N VAL A 230 -15.16 -1.56 13.11
CA VAL A 230 -14.40 -2.00 11.95
C VAL A 230 -14.89 -1.26 10.72
N THR A 231 -13.96 -0.63 10.01
CA THR A 231 -14.22 -0.10 8.66
C THR A 231 -13.66 -1.08 7.65
N GLY A 232 -14.51 -1.51 6.71
CA GLY A 232 -14.14 -2.42 5.63
C GLY A 232 -12.93 -1.94 4.84
N SER A 233 -12.03 -2.85 4.48
CA SER A 233 -10.84 -2.52 3.70
C SER A 233 -11.18 -2.27 2.23
N ALA A 234 -10.47 -1.29 1.65
CA ALA A 234 -10.66 -0.91 0.25
C ALA A 234 -10.38 -2.07 -0.73
N TRP A 235 -9.44 -2.97 -0.40
CA TRP A 235 -9.06 -4.07 -1.29
C TRP A 235 -10.15 -5.16 -1.37
N VAL A 236 -10.85 -5.46 -0.27
CA VAL A 236 -12.01 -6.37 -0.30
C VAL A 236 -13.14 -5.74 -1.12
N SER A 237 -13.40 -4.44 -0.94
CA SER A 237 -14.40 -3.72 -1.76
C SER A 237 -14.04 -3.72 -3.25
N GLU A 238 -12.78 -3.47 -3.60
CA GLU A 238 -12.27 -3.49 -4.99
C GLU A 238 -12.33 -4.88 -5.62
N TRP A 239 -11.99 -5.94 -4.86
CA TRP A 239 -12.14 -7.33 -5.30
C TRP A 239 -13.61 -7.67 -5.56
N LEU A 240 -14.51 -7.41 -4.60
CA LEU A 240 -15.93 -7.75 -4.74
C LEU A 240 -16.57 -7.06 -5.94
N VAL A 241 -16.21 -5.79 -6.20
CA VAL A 241 -16.65 -5.05 -7.39
C VAL A 241 -16.06 -5.63 -8.67
N THR A 242 -14.76 -5.95 -8.68
CA THR A 242 -14.04 -6.41 -9.89
C THR A 242 -14.46 -7.82 -10.31
N ASP A 243 -14.68 -8.72 -9.35
CA ASP A 243 -15.08 -10.11 -9.62
C ASP A 243 -16.60 -10.27 -9.79
N TYR A 244 -17.41 -9.52 -9.03
CA TYR A 244 -18.83 -9.82 -8.87
C TYR A 244 -19.80 -8.72 -9.28
N LYS A 245 -19.39 -7.52 -9.70
CA LYS A 245 -20.37 -6.46 -10.09
C LYS A 245 -21.29 -6.88 -11.24
N ASP A 246 -20.76 -7.59 -12.24
CA ASP A 246 -21.56 -8.09 -13.38
C ASP A 246 -22.48 -9.27 -13.00
N THR A 247 -22.22 -9.98 -11.89
CA THR A 247 -23.09 -11.07 -11.39
C THR A 247 -24.07 -10.62 -10.31
N ALA A 248 -23.70 -9.62 -9.51
CA ALA A 248 -24.54 -8.95 -8.53
C ALA A 248 -25.47 -7.88 -9.14
N GLY A 249 -25.23 -7.50 -10.41
CA GLY A 249 -25.98 -6.48 -11.12
C GLY A 249 -27.50 -6.61 -11.01
N VAL A 250 -28.16 -5.45 -10.91
CA VAL A 250 -29.60 -5.31 -10.63
C VAL A 250 -30.45 -6.05 -11.68
N ASP A 251 -31.23 -7.04 -11.23
CA ASP A 251 -32.29 -7.61 -12.06
C ASP A 251 -33.40 -6.59 -12.30
N SER A 252 -33.89 -6.53 -13.53
CA SER A 252 -34.77 -5.44 -13.99
C SER A 252 -36.23 -5.62 -13.54
N SER A 253 -36.49 -5.46 -12.24
CA SER A 253 -37.81 -5.63 -11.62
C SER A 253 -38.23 -4.45 -10.73
N GLY A 254 -38.37 -3.25 -11.30
CA GLY A 254 -38.84 -2.08 -10.54
C GLY A 254 -39.46 -0.95 -11.38
N PHE A 255 -38.83 -0.56 -12.50
CA PHE A 255 -39.37 0.51 -13.35
C PHE A 255 -40.43 0.01 -14.32
N ASN A 256 -41.69 0.32 -14.02
CA ASN A 256 -42.84 -0.11 -14.80
C ASN A 256 -42.89 0.59 -16.17
N MET A 257 -42.46 -0.11 -17.22
CA MET A 257 -42.27 0.44 -18.58
C MET A 257 -43.54 1.09 -19.18
N LEU A 258 -44.74 0.70 -18.70
CA LEU A 258 -46.01 1.34 -19.05
C LEU A 258 -46.04 2.85 -18.77
N LEU A 259 -45.25 3.36 -17.81
CA LEU A 259 -45.16 4.79 -17.49
C LEU A 259 -44.34 5.60 -18.51
N LEU A 260 -43.45 4.97 -19.27
CA LEU A 260 -42.68 5.65 -20.33
C LEU A 260 -43.49 5.80 -21.63
N ILE A 261 -44.46 4.92 -21.89
CA ILE A 261 -45.32 4.97 -23.08
C ILE A 261 -46.03 6.33 -23.25
N PRO A 262 -46.75 6.90 -22.25
CA PRO A 262 -47.38 8.21 -22.40
C PRO A 262 -46.37 9.35 -22.57
N ILE A 263 -45.17 9.25 -22.00
CA ILE A 263 -44.11 10.26 -22.14
C ILE A 263 -43.57 10.25 -23.58
N ILE A 264 -43.24 9.06 -24.11
CA ILE A 264 -42.74 8.89 -25.48
C ILE A 264 -43.81 9.30 -26.50
N LEU A 265 -45.09 8.94 -26.28
CA LEU A 265 -46.20 9.40 -27.11
C LEU A 265 -46.38 10.92 -27.04
N GLY A 266 -46.26 11.54 -25.86
CA GLY A 266 -46.30 13.00 -25.69
C GLY A 266 -45.19 13.71 -26.48
N VAL A 267 -43.96 13.21 -26.39
CA VAL A 267 -42.81 13.72 -27.15
C VAL A 267 -43.01 13.56 -28.66
N LEU A 268 -43.51 12.41 -29.12
CA LEU A 268 -43.82 12.19 -30.54
C LEU A 268 -44.94 13.11 -31.05
N VAL A 269 -45.97 13.38 -30.24
CA VAL A 269 -47.02 14.36 -30.56
C VAL A 269 -46.45 15.78 -30.64
N ILE A 270 -45.55 16.16 -29.73
CA ILE A 270 -44.86 17.46 -29.78
C ILE A 270 -44.04 17.60 -31.07
N PHE A 271 -43.25 16.58 -31.44
CA PHE A 271 -42.50 16.60 -32.71
C PHE A 271 -43.42 16.62 -33.94
N ALA A 272 -44.55 15.89 -33.91
CA ALA A 272 -45.54 15.93 -34.99
C ALA A 272 -46.19 17.31 -35.13
N LEU A 273 -46.51 17.98 -34.01
CA LEU A 273 -47.04 19.35 -34.00
C LEU A 273 -46.02 20.37 -34.50
N ILE A 274 -44.75 20.27 -34.07
CA ILE A 274 -43.66 21.12 -34.58
C ILE A 274 -43.47 20.90 -36.09
N GLY A 275 -43.46 19.65 -36.55
CA GLY A 275 -43.39 19.29 -37.97
C GLY A 275 -44.58 19.84 -38.77
N LEU A 276 -45.80 19.78 -38.23
CA LEU A 276 -47.00 20.32 -38.86
C LEU A 276 -47.00 21.84 -38.90
N VAL A 277 -46.51 22.53 -37.85
CA VAL A 277 -46.27 23.99 -37.87
C VAL A 277 -45.22 24.35 -38.93
N PHE A 278 -44.15 23.57 -39.09
CA PHE A 278 -43.14 23.78 -40.12
C PHE A 278 -43.70 23.54 -41.53
N TYR A 279 -44.51 22.49 -41.73
CA TYR A 279 -45.21 22.22 -42.98
C TYR A 279 -46.21 23.32 -43.33
N CYS A 280 -47.02 23.79 -42.37
CA CYS A 280 -47.94 24.91 -42.57
C CYS A 280 -47.20 26.23 -42.86
N LYS A 281 -46.06 26.49 -42.21
CA LYS A 281 -45.18 27.63 -42.56
C LYS A 281 -44.62 27.49 -43.98
N LYS A 282 -44.12 26.31 -44.37
CA LYS A 282 -43.62 26.04 -45.73
C LYS A 282 -44.72 26.22 -46.78
N LYS A 283 -45.92 25.68 -46.54
CA LYS A 283 -47.07 25.77 -47.45
C LYS A 283 -47.65 27.18 -47.56
N ARG A 284 -47.62 27.99 -46.48
CA ARG A 284 -47.88 29.44 -46.55
C ARG A 284 -46.80 30.18 -47.34
N ARG A 285 -45.52 29.85 -47.14
CA ARG A 285 -44.40 30.50 -47.83
C ARG A 285 -44.36 30.18 -49.32
N GLN A 286 -44.80 29.00 -49.74
CA GLN A 286 -44.97 28.66 -51.15
C GLN A 286 -46.16 29.41 -51.77
N ARG A 287 -47.34 29.43 -51.14
CA ARG A 287 -48.46 30.27 -51.62
C ARG A 287 -48.10 31.75 -51.77
N CYS A 288 -47.30 32.29 -50.86
CA CYS A 288 -46.79 33.67 -50.91
C CYS A 288 -45.70 33.91 -51.98
N LEU A 289 -45.25 32.87 -52.70
CA LEU A 289 -44.41 32.96 -53.89
C LEU A 289 -45.26 32.73 -55.16
N ASP A 290 -46.17 31.75 -55.12
CA ASP A 290 -47.17 31.50 -56.16
C ASP A 290 -48.02 32.78 -56.44
N GLU A 291 -48.43 33.50 -55.38
CA GLU A 291 -49.15 34.80 -55.47
C GLU A 291 -48.27 36.00 -55.88
N PHE A 292 -46.96 35.81 -56.14
CA PHE A 292 -46.04 36.89 -56.56
C PHE A 292 -45.48 36.70 -57.98
N GLU A 293 -45.44 35.48 -58.52
CA GLU A 293 -45.04 35.25 -59.93
C GLU A 293 -46.15 35.61 -60.95
N GLU A 294 -47.42 35.70 -60.53
CA GLU A 294 -48.55 36.02 -61.44
C GLU A 294 -48.82 37.54 -61.62
N SER A 295 -48.07 38.44 -60.95
CA SER A 295 -48.40 39.90 -60.93
C SER A 295 -47.39 40.87 -61.56
N THR A 296 -46.37 40.41 -62.30
CA THR A 296 -45.38 41.29 -62.97
C THR A 296 -45.04 40.92 -64.42
N THR A 297 -46.06 40.71 -65.24
CA THR A 297 -45.96 40.87 -66.70
C THR A 297 -46.20 42.35 -67.05
N GLY A 298 -45.15 43.17 -67.17
CA GLY A 298 -45.30 44.63 -67.34
C GLY A 298 -44.02 45.41 -67.66
N GLU A 299 -43.62 45.38 -68.93
CA GLU A 299 -42.79 46.33 -69.69
C GLU A 299 -42.15 47.59 -69.04
N SER A 300 -40.80 47.67 -69.12
CA SER A 300 -40.04 48.76 -69.81
C SER A 300 -39.98 50.22 -69.23
N PRO A 301 -39.01 51.09 -69.61
CA PRO A 301 -37.54 50.89 -69.60
C PRO A 301 -36.66 52.13 -69.22
N TYR A 302 -35.34 51.90 -69.07
CA TYR A 302 -34.21 52.89 -69.04
C TYR A 302 -34.19 53.88 -67.84
N VAL A 303 -33.07 54.48 -67.38
CA VAL A 303 -31.88 55.07 -68.06
C VAL A 303 -30.58 54.98 -67.21
N VAL A 304 -29.47 54.56 -67.86
CA VAL A 304 -28.02 54.90 -67.66
C VAL A 304 -27.36 54.89 -66.25
N ALA A 305 -26.42 53.95 -66.06
CA ALA A 305 -24.96 54.02 -65.70
C ALA A 305 -24.34 55.26 -64.97
N PRO A 306 -23.08 55.23 -64.42
CA PRO A 306 -22.04 54.18 -64.55
C PRO A 306 -21.19 53.82 -63.30
N SER A 307 -20.48 52.68 -63.41
CA SER A 307 -19.11 52.37 -62.91
C SER A 307 -18.66 52.74 -61.48
N ALA A 308 -18.22 51.72 -60.73
CA ALA A 308 -17.36 51.86 -59.53
C ALA A 308 -16.19 50.85 -59.56
N LYS A 309 -15.07 51.17 -58.89
CA LYS A 309 -13.83 50.37 -58.89
C LYS A 309 -13.43 49.86 -57.50
N SER A 310 -13.01 48.59 -57.47
CA SER A 310 -11.90 47.98 -56.71
C SER A 310 -11.34 48.61 -55.41
N PHE A 311 -11.20 47.72 -54.40
CA PHE A 311 -10.02 47.48 -53.53
C PHE A 311 -9.79 48.30 -52.22
N ASP A 312 -9.55 47.51 -51.15
CA ASP A 312 -8.61 47.65 -50.01
C ASP A 312 -8.78 48.60 -48.79
N GLN A 313 -8.76 47.94 -47.61
CA GLN A 313 -7.78 48.09 -46.51
C GLN A 313 -7.83 49.22 -45.44
N ARG A 314 -8.03 48.78 -44.17
CA ARG A 314 -7.72 49.46 -42.87
C ARG A 314 -8.55 50.74 -42.57
N ASP A 315 -8.66 51.26 -41.33
CA ASP A 315 -7.75 51.22 -40.18
C ASP A 315 -8.42 51.52 -38.79
N THR A 316 -7.62 51.45 -37.71
CA THR A 316 -7.70 52.22 -36.43
C THR A 316 -8.82 52.05 -35.36
N LEU A 317 -8.34 51.76 -34.13
CA LEU A 317 -8.53 52.48 -32.84
C LEU A 317 -9.80 52.41 -31.93
N ALA A 318 -9.50 52.17 -30.64
CA ALA A 318 -9.88 52.94 -29.42
C ALA A 318 -10.86 52.36 -28.35
N ARG A 319 -10.61 52.85 -27.12
CA ARG A 319 -11.18 52.51 -25.78
C ARG A 319 -12.04 53.70 -25.27
N PRO A 320 -12.80 53.62 -24.15
CA PRO A 320 -12.29 53.88 -22.78
C PRO A 320 -12.97 52.93 -21.72
N THR A 321 -13.14 53.12 -20.38
CA THR A 321 -12.96 54.22 -19.39
C THR A 321 -12.93 53.65 -17.93
N VAL A 322 -12.39 54.40 -16.95
CA VAL A 322 -12.85 54.64 -15.52
C VAL A 322 -13.24 53.48 -14.54
N ALA A 323 -13.00 53.52 -13.21
CA ALA A 323 -12.02 54.17 -12.27
C ALA A 323 -12.16 53.55 -10.81
N VAL A 324 -11.13 53.35 -9.95
CA VAL A 324 -10.54 54.20 -8.84
C VAL A 324 -11.55 54.52 -7.68
N SER A 325 -11.29 54.48 -6.35
CA SER A 325 -10.07 54.61 -5.46
C SER A 325 -9.83 53.40 -4.49
N GLU A 326 -8.94 53.26 -3.46
CA GLU A 326 -8.27 54.04 -2.34
C GLU A 326 -9.13 54.25 -1.05
N ASP A 327 -8.69 54.26 0.24
CA ASP A 327 -7.41 54.00 0.99
C ASP A 327 -7.77 53.52 2.49
N MET A 328 -7.07 53.57 3.65
CA MET A 328 -5.79 54.12 4.19
C MET A 328 -5.31 53.52 5.57
N THR A 329 -3.98 53.51 5.83
CA THR A 329 -3.22 53.64 7.15
C THR A 329 -3.29 52.66 8.36
N THR A 330 -2.11 52.07 8.65
CA THR A 330 -1.35 51.83 9.92
C THR A 330 -1.84 52.20 11.35
N ALA A 331 -1.48 51.32 12.32
CA ALA A 331 -1.01 51.67 13.69
C ALA A 331 -0.14 50.53 14.31
N THR A 332 0.64 50.79 15.37
CA THR A 332 1.51 49.81 16.08
C THR A 332 1.55 50.04 17.60
N TYR A 333 1.59 48.96 18.42
CA TYR A 333 2.56 48.75 19.54
C TYR A 333 2.42 47.36 20.22
N SER A 334 3.28 47.09 21.21
CA SER A 334 3.54 45.81 21.87
C SER A 334 2.58 45.37 22.99
N GLY A 335 2.43 44.05 23.17
CA GLY A 335 1.90 43.40 24.38
C GLY A 335 2.31 41.91 24.40
N ALA A 336 2.44 41.29 25.58
CA ALA A 336 2.95 39.92 25.72
C ALA A 336 1.90 38.95 26.31
N ASP A 337 2.11 37.67 26.02
CA ASP A 337 1.66 36.47 26.75
C ASP A 337 0.14 36.27 26.98
N GLN A 338 -0.45 35.36 26.19
CA GLN A 338 -1.42 34.39 26.72
C GLN A 338 -1.67 33.21 25.76
N THR A 339 -1.95 32.06 26.38
CA THR A 339 -2.42 30.78 25.82
C THR A 339 -3.36 30.90 24.61
N ILE A 340 -2.98 30.32 23.47
CA ILE A 340 -3.88 30.11 22.33
C ILE A 340 -4.73 28.86 22.57
N GLN A 341 -6.01 29.07 22.90
CA GLN A 341 -7.06 28.08 22.65
C GLN A 341 -7.34 28.04 21.14
N PHE A 342 -7.52 26.85 20.57
CA PHE A 342 -7.93 26.71 19.17
C PHE A 342 -9.44 27.00 19.02
N PRO A 343 -9.86 28.01 18.23
CA PRO A 343 -11.25 28.16 17.85
C PRO A 343 -11.61 27.07 16.83
N GLY A 344 -12.66 26.30 17.11
CA GLY A 344 -13.16 25.29 16.17
C GLY A 344 -13.83 25.92 14.95
N TYR A 345 -13.55 25.36 13.77
CA TYR A 345 -14.39 25.55 12.58
C TYR A 345 -14.50 24.23 11.84
N GLY A 346 -15.73 23.83 11.49
CA GLY A 346 -16.00 22.62 10.72
C GLY A 346 -15.69 22.81 9.23
N GLY A 347 -15.27 21.73 8.59
CA GLY A 347 -15.04 21.65 7.14
C GLY A 347 -14.79 20.20 6.75
N GLU A 348 -15.69 19.61 5.98
CA GLU A 348 -15.69 18.17 5.67
C GLU A 348 -14.65 17.81 4.61
N PHE A 349 -13.49 17.31 5.04
CA PHE A 349 -12.58 16.52 4.21
C PHE A 349 -11.87 15.47 5.10
N MET A 350 -12.54 14.32 5.31
CA MET A 350 -12.06 13.27 6.21
C MET A 350 -10.87 12.49 5.62
N SER A 351 -9.66 12.96 5.90
CA SER A 351 -8.42 12.28 5.50
C SER A 351 -8.14 11.06 6.40
N GLY A 352 -8.64 9.87 6.01
CA GLY A 352 -8.38 8.64 6.77
C GLY A 352 -6.87 8.35 6.98
N GLY A 353 -6.05 8.66 5.97
CA GLY A 353 -4.60 8.46 6.02
C GLY A 353 -3.82 9.50 6.84
N SER A 354 -4.39 10.65 7.22
CA SER A 354 -3.69 11.56 8.14
C SER A 354 -3.57 10.98 9.54
N ASN A 355 -4.59 10.23 9.98
CA ASN A 355 -4.60 9.64 11.32
C ASN A 355 -3.58 8.50 11.44
N THR A 356 -3.50 7.58 10.47
CA THR A 356 -2.49 6.51 10.47
C THR A 356 -1.07 7.05 10.37
N THR A 357 -0.86 8.09 9.55
CA THR A 357 0.43 8.82 9.46
C THR A 357 0.81 9.46 10.79
N LEU A 358 -0.13 10.12 11.48
CA LEU A 358 0.12 10.70 12.79
C LEU A 358 0.39 9.64 13.86
N SER A 359 -0.26 8.47 13.82
CA SER A 359 0.08 7.35 14.71
C SER A 359 1.54 6.92 14.56
N VAL A 360 2.04 6.73 13.33
CA VAL A 360 3.46 6.40 13.09
C VAL A 360 4.38 7.48 13.64
N LEU A 361 4.09 8.76 13.36
CA LEU A 361 4.94 9.90 13.75
C LEU A 361 4.89 10.28 15.24
N LEU A 362 3.87 9.84 15.99
CA LEU A 362 3.65 10.20 17.40
C LEU A 362 3.79 9.03 18.38
N MET A 363 3.60 7.79 17.91
CA MET A 363 3.61 6.58 18.77
C MET A 363 4.86 5.70 18.55
N SER A 364 5.68 5.96 17.53
CA SER A 364 6.98 5.28 17.39
C SER A 364 7.94 5.73 18.49
N GLU A 365 8.40 4.78 19.31
CA GLU A 365 9.40 5.00 20.36
C GLU A 365 10.70 5.62 19.82
N TYR A 366 11.08 5.28 18.57
CA TYR A 366 12.26 5.78 17.88
C TYR A 366 12.16 7.25 17.46
N LEU A 367 10.93 7.80 17.40
CA LEU A 367 10.68 9.21 17.07
C LEU A 367 10.43 10.08 18.31
N VAL A 368 10.32 9.48 19.51
CA VAL A 368 10.17 10.22 20.77
C VAL A 368 11.39 11.11 21.00
N GLY A 369 11.16 12.42 21.18
CA GLY A 369 12.23 13.41 21.35
C GLY A 369 12.95 13.84 20.06
N GLN A 370 12.79 13.11 18.95
CA GLN A 370 13.47 13.37 17.67
C GLN A 370 12.78 14.45 16.80
N ARG A 371 11.76 15.13 17.34
CA ARG A 371 11.00 16.14 16.59
C ARG A 371 11.72 17.49 16.57
N ILE A 372 12.16 17.90 15.39
CA ILE A 372 12.80 19.18 15.13
C ILE A 372 11.73 20.23 14.75
N PRO A 373 11.66 21.40 15.42
CA PRO A 373 10.85 22.53 14.96
C PRO A 373 11.29 22.97 13.56
N LEU A 374 10.34 23.11 12.62
CA LEU A 374 10.65 23.32 11.19
C LEU A 374 11.36 24.66 10.95
N GLU A 375 11.08 25.65 11.78
CA GLU A 375 11.74 26.97 11.84
C GLU A 375 13.22 26.91 12.22
N ASN A 376 13.70 25.80 12.81
CA ASN A 376 15.12 25.58 13.11
C ASN A 376 15.90 24.96 11.93
N LEU A 377 15.25 24.62 10.82
CA LEU A 377 15.88 24.10 9.60
C LEU A 377 16.07 25.21 8.57
N ASN A 378 17.29 25.75 8.47
CA ASN A 378 17.62 26.76 7.48
C ASN A 378 17.87 26.13 6.10
N PHE A 379 16.84 26.06 5.25
CA PHE A 379 16.93 25.50 3.89
C PHE A 379 17.81 26.37 2.97
N GLU A 380 18.92 25.82 2.46
CA GLU A 380 19.87 26.55 1.61
C GLU A 380 19.67 26.28 0.12
N ARG A 381 19.72 24.99 -0.27
CA ARG A 381 19.78 24.60 -1.69
C ARG A 381 19.31 23.16 -1.93
N ALA A 382 18.41 22.98 -2.89
CA ALA A 382 18.06 21.65 -3.39
C ALA A 382 19.29 20.90 -3.95
N LEU A 383 19.46 19.65 -3.51
CA LEU A 383 20.39 18.65 -4.03
C LEU A 383 19.77 17.85 -5.19
N SER A 384 18.49 17.52 -5.08
CA SER A 384 17.75 16.71 -6.05
C SER A 384 16.24 16.98 -5.94
N LYS A 385 15.55 16.74 -7.06
CA LYS A 385 14.08 16.69 -7.16
C LYS A 385 13.74 15.50 -8.07
N GLY A 386 12.84 14.62 -7.65
CA GLY A 386 12.56 13.35 -8.31
C GLY A 386 11.21 12.76 -7.94
N ALA A 387 11.00 11.47 -8.21
CA ALA A 387 9.75 10.78 -7.89
C ALA A 387 9.54 10.64 -6.37
N SER A 388 10.59 10.33 -5.62
CA SER A 388 10.60 10.17 -4.16
C SER A 388 10.74 11.50 -3.38
N GLY A 389 10.29 12.61 -3.94
CA GLY A 389 10.34 13.93 -3.30
C GLY A 389 11.49 14.84 -3.77
N GLU A 390 11.89 15.74 -2.88
CA GLU A 390 13.04 16.63 -3.04
C GLU A 390 13.95 16.57 -1.82
N VAL A 391 15.27 16.71 -2.04
CA VAL A 391 16.28 16.70 -0.99
C VAL A 391 17.03 18.02 -1.01
N TRP A 392 17.23 18.62 0.16
CA TRP A 392 17.86 19.93 0.35
C TRP A 392 19.09 19.82 1.26
N ILE A 393 20.09 20.68 1.04
CA ILE A 393 21.03 21.06 2.11
C ILE A 393 20.30 22.03 3.02
N CYS A 394 20.39 21.80 4.32
CA CYS A 394 19.98 22.75 5.35
C CYS A 394 21.08 22.94 6.39
N GLU A 395 20.99 24.01 7.17
CA GLU A 395 21.73 24.16 8.41
C GLU A 395 20.81 23.94 9.61
N TYR A 396 21.25 23.10 10.55
CA TYR A 396 20.57 22.78 11.80
C TYR A 396 21.61 22.73 12.93
N ALA A 397 21.36 23.42 14.05
CA ALA A 397 22.28 23.52 15.19
C ALA A 397 23.74 23.91 14.81
N GLY A 398 23.93 24.71 13.76
CA GLY A 398 25.25 25.11 13.23
C GLY A 398 25.97 24.05 12.41
N GLN A 399 25.32 22.93 12.08
CA GLN A 399 25.85 21.86 11.24
C GLN A 399 25.06 21.74 9.93
N LYS A 400 25.70 21.25 8.87
CA LYS A 400 25.03 20.95 7.60
C LYS A 400 24.35 19.58 7.68
N VAL A 401 23.07 19.55 7.32
CA VAL A 401 22.21 18.35 7.31
C VAL A 401 21.53 18.22 5.94
N ALA A 402 21.09 17.01 5.61
CA ALA A 402 20.29 16.74 4.42
C ALA A 402 18.82 16.56 4.82
N ALA A 403 17.94 17.37 4.25
CA ALA A 403 16.50 17.31 4.49
C ALA A 403 15.78 16.70 3.28
N LYS A 404 15.23 15.50 3.41
CA LYS A 404 14.35 14.85 2.41
C LYS A 404 12.90 15.17 2.76
N ARG A 405 12.11 15.61 1.78
CA ARG A 405 10.67 15.89 1.94
C ARG A 405 9.90 15.58 0.65
N LEU A 406 8.60 15.37 0.76
CA LEU A 406 7.74 15.13 -0.41
C LEU A 406 7.62 16.38 -1.31
N LEU A 407 7.13 16.19 -2.54
CA LEU A 407 7.05 17.27 -3.53
C LEU A 407 5.98 18.29 -3.15
N GLN A 408 6.38 19.44 -2.61
CA GLN A 408 5.45 20.54 -2.27
C GLN A 408 4.72 21.15 -3.49
N THR A 409 5.19 20.85 -4.72
CA THR A 409 4.55 21.28 -5.98
C THR A 409 3.58 20.23 -6.54
N LYS A 410 3.07 19.34 -5.70
CA LYS A 410 1.99 18.37 -5.98
C LYS A 410 1.09 18.26 -4.75
N GLU A 411 -0.18 17.93 -4.98
CA GLU A 411 -0.98 17.27 -3.96
C GLU A 411 -0.42 15.85 -3.81
N ASN A 412 0.21 15.56 -2.67
CA ASN A 412 0.72 14.23 -2.35
C ASN A 412 -0.45 13.44 -1.73
N LYS A 413 -0.65 12.19 -2.14
CA LYS A 413 -1.72 11.36 -1.58
C LYS A 413 -1.44 11.08 -0.11
N ALA A 414 -2.49 10.87 0.68
CA ALA A 414 -2.32 10.42 2.07
C ALA A 414 -1.56 9.07 2.14
N GLU A 415 -1.69 8.23 1.11
CA GLU A 415 -0.84 7.06 0.83
C GLU A 415 0.66 7.44 0.82
N ASP A 416 1.07 8.35 -0.07
CA ASP A 416 2.47 8.75 -0.28
C ASP A 416 3.09 9.35 1.00
N VAL A 417 2.28 10.08 1.79
CA VAL A 417 2.72 10.65 3.08
C VAL A 417 2.84 9.59 4.17
N HIS A 418 1.93 8.61 4.20
CA HIS A 418 2.01 7.46 5.11
C HIS A 418 3.22 6.56 4.79
N GLU A 419 3.42 6.26 3.50
CA GLU A 419 4.60 5.55 2.99
C GLU A 419 5.91 6.26 3.40
N PHE A 420 5.95 7.59 3.39
CA PHE A 420 7.12 8.36 3.82
C PHE A 420 7.29 8.44 5.35
N ALA A 421 6.19 8.43 6.12
CA ALA A 421 6.27 8.33 7.58
C ALA A 421 6.81 6.97 8.04
N LEU A 422 6.43 5.89 7.35
CA LEU A 422 7.01 4.55 7.57
C LEU A 422 8.50 4.51 7.18
N GLU A 423 8.90 5.22 6.12
CA GLU A 423 10.32 5.37 5.77
C GLU A 423 11.10 6.12 6.88
N ILE A 424 10.54 7.19 7.43
CA ILE A 424 11.12 7.96 8.55
C ILE A 424 11.30 7.08 9.79
N ASP A 425 10.26 6.35 10.17
CA ASP A 425 10.27 5.43 11.31
C ASP A 425 11.30 4.30 11.12
N LEU A 426 11.44 3.75 9.91
CA LEU A 426 12.54 2.81 9.63
C LEU A 426 13.92 3.48 9.77
N ASN A 427 14.14 4.68 9.21
CA ASN A 427 15.44 5.34 9.30
C ASN A 427 15.82 5.67 10.77
N ALA A 428 14.84 5.96 11.63
CA ALA A 428 15.06 6.19 13.06
C ALA A 428 15.44 4.93 13.86
N ARG A 429 15.17 3.73 13.33
CA ARG A 429 15.49 2.42 13.94
C ARG A 429 16.89 1.89 13.59
N LEU A 430 17.60 2.53 12.67
CA LEU A 430 18.82 2.00 12.04
C LEU A 430 20.07 2.77 12.49
N GLU A 431 20.83 2.20 13.42
CA GLU A 431 22.11 2.74 13.90
C GLU A 431 23.28 1.83 13.49
N HIS A 432 23.98 2.19 12.41
CA HIS A 432 25.15 1.45 11.92
C HIS A 432 26.17 2.38 11.24
N PRO A 433 27.50 2.21 11.43
CA PRO A 433 28.51 3.12 10.87
C PRO A 433 28.47 3.31 9.34
N ASN A 434 27.99 2.30 8.59
CA ASN A 434 27.83 2.37 7.13
C ASN A 434 26.40 2.66 6.66
N ILE A 435 25.51 3.09 7.57
CA ILE A 435 24.20 3.69 7.25
C ILE A 435 24.30 5.21 7.44
N GLY A 436 23.54 5.98 6.64
CA GLY A 436 23.41 7.42 6.83
C GLY A 436 22.62 7.73 8.09
N ALA A 437 23.22 8.44 9.05
CA ALA A 437 22.61 8.65 10.36
C ALA A 437 21.35 9.53 10.27
N PHE A 438 20.27 9.07 10.90
CA PHE A 438 19.08 9.87 11.18
C PHE A 438 19.39 10.93 12.25
N ILE A 439 18.92 12.17 12.03
CA ILE A 439 19.13 13.32 12.92
C ILE A 439 17.82 13.79 13.54
N GLY A 440 16.69 13.54 12.88
CA GLY A 440 15.37 13.86 13.40
C GLY A 440 14.34 14.06 12.29
N VAL A 441 13.14 14.47 12.71
CA VAL A 441 11.99 14.65 11.83
C VAL A 441 11.30 15.99 12.11
N ALA A 442 10.92 16.72 11.06
CA ALA A 442 10.29 18.03 11.17
C ALA A 442 8.96 18.08 10.39
N TRP A 443 7.93 18.67 11.00
CA TRP A 443 6.70 19.04 10.33
C TRP A 443 5.97 20.17 11.08
N GLY A 444 5.42 21.11 10.31
CA GLY A 444 4.32 21.99 10.73
C GLY A 444 2.96 21.44 10.28
N SER A 445 2.92 20.67 9.19
CA SER A 445 1.76 19.88 8.75
C SER A 445 2.25 18.65 7.97
N LEU A 446 1.39 17.64 7.78
CA LEU A 446 1.78 16.41 7.05
C LEU A 446 2.27 16.70 5.61
N ASN A 447 1.77 17.77 4.99
CA ASN A 447 2.19 18.22 3.64
C ASN A 447 3.61 18.82 3.60
N ASN A 448 4.24 19.10 4.75
CA ASN A 448 5.65 19.51 4.84
C ASN A 448 6.51 18.59 5.71
N LEU A 449 6.06 17.34 5.93
CA LEU A 449 6.83 16.29 6.57
C LEU A 449 8.23 16.15 5.94
N THR A 450 9.25 16.25 6.78
CA THR A 450 10.66 16.35 6.40
C THR A 450 11.50 15.43 7.29
N MET A 451 12.22 14.50 6.65
CA MET A 451 13.24 13.67 7.30
C MET A 451 14.59 14.40 7.28
N VAL A 452 15.31 14.43 8.39
CA VAL A 452 16.63 15.05 8.52
C VAL A 452 17.69 13.97 8.77
N ILE A 453 18.71 13.92 7.92
CA ILE A 453 19.83 12.95 7.99
C ILE A 453 21.18 13.65 7.83
N GLU A 454 22.27 12.94 8.13
CA GLU A 454 23.66 13.39 7.94
C GLU A 454 23.93 13.89 6.50
N TYR A 455 24.62 15.03 6.34
CA TYR A 455 24.97 15.57 5.02
C TYR A 455 26.35 15.08 4.54
N PHE A 456 26.35 14.32 3.45
CA PHE A 456 27.55 13.75 2.84
C PHE A 456 28.08 14.63 1.69
N PRO A 457 29.20 15.36 1.88
CA PRO A 457 29.61 16.43 0.96
C PRO A 457 30.22 15.94 -0.35
N LEU A 458 30.63 14.67 -0.46
CA LEU A 458 31.08 14.09 -1.74
C LEU A 458 29.91 13.62 -2.62
N GLY A 459 28.69 13.56 -2.07
CA GLY A 459 27.49 13.11 -2.77
C GLY A 459 27.44 11.60 -2.98
N ASP A 460 26.68 11.19 -4.00
CA ASP A 460 26.47 9.78 -4.33
C ASP A 460 27.65 9.17 -5.10
N LEU A 461 27.86 7.88 -4.85
CA LEU A 461 28.90 7.05 -5.44
C LEU A 461 28.87 7.08 -6.98
N GLN A 462 27.68 7.14 -7.60
CA GLN A 462 27.56 7.21 -9.06
C GLN A 462 28.15 8.50 -9.64
N LYS A 463 27.77 9.67 -9.08
CA LYS A 463 28.36 10.97 -9.48
C LYS A 463 29.84 11.05 -9.12
N TYR A 464 30.26 10.41 -8.03
CA TYR A 464 31.66 10.38 -7.61
C TYR A 464 32.54 9.55 -8.54
N LEU A 465 32.15 8.31 -8.85
CA LEU A 465 32.84 7.43 -9.79
C LEU A 465 32.94 8.06 -11.18
N LYS A 466 31.85 8.65 -11.70
CA LYS A 466 31.84 9.33 -13.00
C LYS A 466 32.87 10.46 -13.13
N ARG A 467 33.37 11.01 -12.02
CA ARG A 467 34.37 12.09 -11.98
C ARG A 467 35.77 11.62 -11.57
N ASN A 468 35.86 10.59 -10.74
CA ASN A 468 37.08 10.25 -10.00
C ASN A 468 37.52 8.78 -10.17
N ALA A 469 36.84 7.94 -10.97
CA ALA A 469 37.16 6.51 -11.09
C ALA A 469 38.63 6.22 -11.41
N ASP A 470 39.25 7.05 -12.26
CA ASP A 470 40.65 6.90 -12.70
C ASP A 470 41.67 7.26 -11.59
N LEU A 471 41.20 7.86 -10.47
CA LEU A 471 42.00 8.20 -9.27
C LEU A 471 41.86 7.16 -8.15
N LEU A 472 40.94 6.20 -8.30
CA LEU A 472 40.59 5.20 -7.30
C LEU A 472 41.16 3.82 -7.65
N SER A 473 41.86 3.23 -6.71
CA SER A 473 42.40 1.88 -6.80
C SER A 473 41.54 0.88 -6.02
N TRP A 474 41.56 -0.39 -6.42
CA TRP A 474 40.94 -1.45 -5.63
C TRP A 474 41.63 -1.67 -4.28
N ALA A 475 42.97 -1.55 -4.22
CA ALA A 475 43.73 -1.86 -3.02
C ALA A 475 43.64 -0.80 -1.91
N ARG A 476 43.45 0.48 -2.26
CA ARG A 476 43.42 1.60 -1.29
C ARG A 476 42.01 2.18 -1.05
N ASP A 477 41.11 2.10 -2.03
CA ASP A 477 39.88 2.91 -2.02
C ASP A 477 38.61 2.06 -2.19
N LYS A 478 38.45 1.41 -3.35
CA LYS A 478 37.18 0.76 -3.74
C LYS A 478 36.81 -0.41 -2.83
N ILE A 479 37.81 -1.08 -2.22
CA ILE A 479 37.57 -2.18 -1.28
C ILE A 479 36.90 -1.71 0.02
N HIS A 480 37.25 -0.55 0.55
CA HIS A 480 36.64 -0.04 1.79
C HIS A 480 35.20 0.43 1.55
N MET A 481 34.92 1.00 0.38
CA MET A 481 33.54 1.26 -0.06
C MET A 481 32.72 -0.03 -0.15
N ALA A 482 33.26 -1.08 -0.80
CA ALA A 482 32.58 -2.36 -0.95
C ALA A 482 32.31 -3.06 0.38
N VAL A 483 33.31 -3.12 1.29
CA VAL A 483 33.16 -3.69 2.63
C VAL A 483 32.14 -2.90 3.46
N GLY A 484 32.12 -1.57 3.36
CA GLY A 484 31.15 -0.73 4.06
C GLY A 484 29.70 -1.02 3.65
N VAL A 485 29.43 -1.12 2.34
CA VAL A 485 28.10 -1.49 1.84
C VAL A 485 27.72 -2.92 2.23
N ALA A 486 28.66 -3.87 2.16
CA ALA A 486 28.41 -5.26 2.57
C ALA A 486 28.05 -5.36 4.07
N ARG A 487 28.72 -4.61 4.96
CA ARG A 487 28.37 -4.53 6.39
C ARG A 487 27.02 -3.87 6.65
N ALA A 488 26.65 -2.87 5.85
CA ALA A 488 25.31 -2.27 5.95
C ALA A 488 24.21 -3.28 5.57
N LEU A 489 24.44 -4.16 4.59
CA LEU A 489 23.54 -5.26 4.28
C LEU A 489 23.54 -6.33 5.37
N GLU A 490 24.71 -6.72 5.89
CA GLU A 490 24.85 -7.68 7.00
C GLU A 490 24.04 -7.25 8.23
N TYR A 491 24.12 -5.96 8.58
CA TYR A 491 23.31 -5.34 9.65
C TYR A 491 21.80 -5.43 9.38
N LEU A 492 21.35 -5.04 8.17
CA LEU A 492 19.92 -5.05 7.80
C LEU A 492 19.33 -6.47 7.71
N HIS A 493 20.08 -7.40 7.13
CA HIS A 493 19.69 -8.79 6.94
C HIS A 493 19.77 -9.61 8.25
N GLY A 494 20.44 -9.09 9.28
CA GLY A 494 20.52 -9.69 10.62
C GLY A 494 19.32 -9.41 11.55
N TYR A 495 18.35 -8.58 11.13
CA TYR A 495 17.09 -8.39 11.86
C TYR A 495 16.19 -9.64 11.77
N SER A 496 15.25 -9.77 12.69
CA SER A 496 14.22 -10.81 12.67
C SER A 496 12.83 -10.15 12.75
N PRO A 497 12.04 -10.11 11.65
CA PRO A 497 12.37 -10.56 10.30
C PRO A 497 13.44 -9.68 9.60
N PRO A 498 14.18 -10.21 8.60
CA PRO A 498 15.22 -9.46 7.88
C PRO A 498 14.70 -8.21 7.17
N ILE A 499 15.45 -7.10 7.24
CA ILE A 499 15.13 -5.85 6.57
C ILE A 499 15.77 -5.84 5.18
N ILE A 500 14.94 -5.90 4.12
CA ILE A 500 15.40 -5.87 2.72
C ILE A 500 15.41 -4.42 2.22
N HIS A 501 16.51 -3.95 1.63
CA HIS A 501 16.66 -2.58 1.16
C HIS A 501 15.85 -2.31 -0.13
N ARG A 502 15.77 -3.29 -1.04
CA ARG A 502 14.97 -3.31 -2.29
C ARG A 502 15.35 -2.28 -3.37
N ASP A 503 16.21 -1.31 -3.08
CA ASP A 503 16.65 -0.26 -4.01
C ASP A 503 18.14 0.08 -3.88
N LEU A 504 18.96 -0.91 -3.47
CA LEU A 504 20.40 -0.72 -3.36
C LEU A 504 21.02 -0.39 -4.72
N LYS A 505 21.68 0.77 -4.82
CA LYS A 505 22.35 1.25 -6.04
C LYS A 505 23.35 2.34 -5.71
N SER A 506 24.27 2.63 -6.62
CA SER A 506 25.28 3.69 -6.48
C SER A 506 24.75 5.13 -6.33
N LYS A 507 23.44 5.36 -6.53
CA LYS A 507 22.78 6.64 -6.17
C LYS A 507 22.35 6.73 -4.70
N ASN A 508 22.13 5.58 -4.06
CA ASN A 508 21.67 5.43 -2.68
C ASN A 508 22.83 5.06 -1.73
N ILE A 509 24.07 5.13 -2.23
CA ILE A 509 25.30 5.02 -1.48
C ILE A 509 25.98 6.39 -1.54
N LEU A 510 26.06 7.07 -0.42
CA LEU A 510 26.75 8.35 -0.25
C LEU A 510 28.16 8.13 0.31
N LEU A 511 29.03 9.14 0.18
CA LEU A 511 30.43 9.07 0.62
C LEU A 511 30.80 10.16 1.65
N THR A 512 31.44 9.74 2.75
CA THR A 512 32.10 10.65 3.72
C THR A 512 33.31 11.34 3.07
N ARG A 513 33.89 12.36 3.72
CA ARG A 513 35.13 13.00 3.22
C ARG A 513 36.32 12.03 3.18
N GLN A 514 36.22 10.94 3.92
CA GLN A 514 37.18 9.87 4.09
C GLN A 514 36.95 8.70 3.11
N LEU A 515 36.00 8.84 2.17
CA LEU A 515 35.61 7.81 1.19
C LEU A 515 34.92 6.56 1.78
N GLU A 516 34.36 6.67 2.98
CA GLU A 516 33.56 5.61 3.59
C GLU A 516 32.15 5.59 2.98
N ALA A 517 31.63 4.40 2.70
CA ALA A 517 30.29 4.22 2.14
C ALA A 517 29.20 4.31 3.21
N LYS A 518 28.13 5.04 2.88
CA LYS A 518 26.95 5.31 3.72
C LYS A 518 25.68 5.02 2.92
N VAL A 519 24.96 3.95 3.27
CA VAL A 519 23.73 3.51 2.60
C VAL A 519 22.52 4.30 3.12
N ILE A 520 21.58 4.66 2.24
CA ILE A 520 20.38 5.47 2.52
C ILE A 520 19.16 5.02 1.68
N ASP A 521 17.98 5.61 1.93
CA ASP A 521 16.77 5.47 1.09
C ASP A 521 16.23 4.01 1.07
N PHE A 522 16.04 3.46 2.27
CA PHE A 522 15.56 2.09 2.53
C PHE A 522 14.07 1.92 2.13
N GLY A 523 13.79 1.01 1.19
CA GLY A 523 12.51 0.95 0.49
C GLY A 523 11.39 0.19 1.21
N VAL A 524 10.89 0.69 2.35
CA VAL A 524 9.72 0.10 3.07
C VAL A 524 8.54 -0.14 2.12
N SER A 525 8.27 0.84 1.26
CA SER A 525 6.99 1.04 0.59
C SER A 525 6.90 0.47 -0.83
N ARG A 526 7.97 -0.13 -1.35
CA ARG A 526 8.11 -0.44 -2.80
C ARG A 526 7.44 -1.74 -3.24
N GLY A 527 6.18 -1.94 -2.84
CA GLY A 527 5.28 -2.91 -3.48
C GLY A 527 4.83 -2.48 -4.88
N ARG A 528 4.86 -1.16 -5.17
CA ARG A 528 4.50 -0.57 -6.48
C ARG A 528 5.65 -0.61 -7.48
N LEU A 529 5.87 -1.76 -8.13
CA LEU A 529 6.74 -1.85 -9.33
C LEU A 529 6.12 -1.19 -10.57
N ASP A 530 4.78 -1.12 -10.63
CA ASP A 530 4.00 -0.89 -11.85
C ASP A 530 4.21 0.49 -12.50
N ASN A 531 4.52 1.52 -11.70
CA ASN A 531 4.57 2.89 -12.19
C ASN A 531 5.96 3.33 -12.72
N THR A 532 7.05 2.67 -12.32
CA THR A 532 8.42 2.98 -12.81
C THR A 532 8.75 2.40 -14.19
N MET A 533 7.87 1.58 -14.76
CA MET A 533 7.99 1.10 -16.15
C MET A 533 7.70 2.20 -17.21
N THR A 534 7.25 3.40 -16.80
CA THR A 534 7.05 4.53 -17.71
C THR A 534 8.38 5.01 -18.32
N ALA A 535 8.39 5.15 -19.65
CA ALA A 535 9.59 5.40 -20.45
C ALA A 535 10.26 6.75 -20.16
N GLY A 536 11.15 6.78 -19.17
CA GLY A 536 11.99 7.93 -18.84
C GLY A 536 12.46 7.99 -17.38
N VAL A 537 11.72 7.39 -16.43
CA VAL A 537 11.96 7.55 -14.99
C VAL A 537 12.86 6.45 -14.42
N GLY A 538 14.09 6.36 -14.94
CA GLY A 538 15.18 5.56 -14.37
C GLY A 538 15.07 4.04 -14.55
N THR A 539 15.88 3.48 -15.45
CA THR A 539 15.89 2.03 -15.69
C THR A 539 16.37 1.24 -14.45
N PRO A 540 15.66 0.17 -14.05
CA PRO A 540 15.99 -0.67 -12.89
C PRO A 540 17.18 -1.62 -13.14
N PHE A 541 18.33 -1.10 -13.58
CA PHE A 541 19.53 -1.91 -13.89
C PHE A 541 20.20 -2.58 -12.68
N TRP A 542 19.83 -2.22 -11.45
CA TRP A 542 20.33 -2.85 -10.22
C TRP A 542 19.42 -3.97 -9.73
N THR A 543 18.18 -4.00 -10.20
CA THR A 543 17.13 -4.87 -9.68
C THR A 543 17.35 -6.32 -10.12
N ALA A 544 17.18 -7.25 -9.18
CA ALA A 544 17.40 -8.67 -9.38
C ALA A 544 16.37 -9.30 -10.37
N PRO A 545 16.74 -10.34 -11.13
CA PRO A 545 15.86 -10.98 -12.11
C PRO A 545 14.49 -11.38 -11.54
N GLU A 546 14.45 -11.97 -10.35
CA GLU A 546 13.22 -12.41 -9.69
C GLU A 546 12.28 -11.26 -9.32
N ILE A 547 12.82 -10.06 -9.02
CA ILE A 547 12.01 -8.85 -8.78
C ILE A 547 11.48 -8.30 -10.11
N LEU A 548 12.28 -8.30 -11.18
CA LEU A 548 11.83 -7.93 -12.53
C LEU A 548 10.75 -8.89 -13.06
N GLU A 549 10.76 -10.15 -12.62
CA GLU A 549 9.76 -11.18 -12.93
C GLU A 549 8.54 -11.17 -11.99
N GLY A 550 8.48 -10.28 -10.99
CA GLY A 550 7.36 -10.18 -10.05
C GLY A 550 7.23 -11.36 -9.07
N LYS A 551 8.30 -12.14 -8.87
CA LYS A 551 8.31 -13.30 -7.96
C LYS A 551 8.53 -12.88 -6.51
N ARG A 552 8.26 -13.79 -5.56
CA ARG A 552 8.73 -13.65 -4.17
C ARG A 552 10.25 -13.48 -4.17
N TYR A 553 10.73 -12.50 -3.42
CA TYR A 553 12.15 -12.14 -3.29
C TYR A 553 12.56 -12.11 -1.81
N SER A 554 13.85 -12.22 -1.55
CA SER A 554 14.45 -12.20 -0.20
C SER A 554 15.63 -11.23 -0.14
N GLU A 555 16.36 -11.21 0.97
CA GLU A 555 17.67 -10.54 1.15
C GLU A 555 18.63 -10.74 -0.04
N GLN A 556 18.56 -11.90 -0.71
CA GLN A 556 19.37 -12.24 -1.89
C GLN A 556 19.18 -11.27 -3.08
N ALA A 557 18.09 -10.48 -3.13
CA ALA A 557 17.91 -9.45 -4.14
C ALA A 557 18.81 -8.22 -3.92
N ASP A 558 19.06 -7.85 -2.65
CA ASP A 558 20.05 -6.82 -2.32
C ASP A 558 21.47 -7.31 -2.64
N ILE A 559 21.74 -8.60 -2.46
CA ILE A 559 23.02 -9.24 -2.85
C ILE A 559 23.27 -9.12 -4.36
N TYR A 560 22.25 -9.37 -5.20
CA TYR A 560 22.37 -9.14 -6.65
C TYR A 560 22.68 -7.67 -6.95
N SER A 561 21.92 -6.77 -6.33
CA SER A 561 22.08 -5.31 -6.46
C SER A 561 23.48 -4.85 -6.05
N PHE A 562 24.07 -5.45 -5.01
CA PHE A 562 25.45 -5.24 -4.60
C PHE A 562 26.47 -5.74 -5.63
N GLY A 563 26.20 -6.87 -6.29
CA GLY A 563 26.99 -7.35 -7.43
C GLY A 563 27.03 -6.35 -8.60
N VAL A 564 25.91 -5.68 -8.87
CA VAL A 564 25.84 -4.58 -9.85
C VAL A 564 26.67 -3.37 -9.38
N VAL A 565 26.62 -3.00 -8.10
CA VAL A 565 27.45 -1.92 -7.53
C VAL A 565 28.95 -2.26 -7.58
N LEU A 566 29.36 -3.52 -7.41
CA LEU A 566 30.76 -3.94 -7.59
C LEU A 566 31.24 -3.72 -9.04
N SER A 567 30.37 -3.93 -10.04
CA SER A 567 30.67 -3.65 -11.46
C SER A 567 30.83 -2.15 -11.72
N GLU A 568 30.02 -1.29 -11.11
CA GLU A 568 30.19 0.17 -11.19
C GLU A 568 31.48 0.65 -10.48
N LEU A 569 31.75 0.15 -9.27
CA LEU A 569 33.00 0.43 -8.54
C LEU A 569 34.22 0.06 -9.38
N ASP A 570 34.20 -1.11 -10.02
CA ASP A 570 35.27 -1.59 -10.87
C ASP A 570 35.49 -0.68 -12.09
N THR A 571 34.47 -0.56 -12.93
CA THR A 571 34.55 0.05 -14.27
C THR A 571 34.48 1.58 -14.26
N GLY A 572 33.96 2.18 -13.19
CA GLY A 572 33.65 3.60 -13.11
C GLY A 572 32.54 4.06 -14.06
N LYS A 573 31.76 3.12 -14.63
CA LYS A 573 30.65 3.38 -15.57
C LYS A 573 29.33 2.97 -14.92
N ILE A 574 28.22 3.31 -15.59
CA ILE A 574 26.89 2.76 -15.26
C ILE A 574 26.83 1.26 -15.61
N PRO A 575 25.91 0.48 -15.04
CA PRO A 575 25.72 -0.91 -15.43
C PRO A 575 25.38 -1.04 -16.92
N PHE A 576 25.83 -2.14 -17.54
CA PHE A 576 25.54 -2.48 -18.95
C PHE A 576 25.99 -1.41 -19.97
N TYR A 577 27.00 -0.59 -19.65
CA TYR A 577 27.49 0.51 -20.50
C TYR A 577 28.04 0.06 -21.86
N ASP A 578 28.48 -1.19 -21.94
CA ASP A 578 29.10 -1.89 -23.05
C ASP A 578 28.12 -2.73 -23.88
N CYS A 579 26.86 -2.82 -23.45
CA CYS A 579 25.82 -3.58 -24.12
C CYS A 579 25.37 -2.88 -25.42
N ALA A 580 25.88 -3.39 -26.53
CA ALA A 580 25.49 -3.03 -27.89
C ALA A 580 24.66 -4.16 -28.52
N GLY A 581 23.65 -3.79 -29.32
CA GLY A 581 22.87 -4.74 -30.08
C GLY A 581 23.63 -5.27 -31.30
N SER A 582 23.03 -6.24 -31.98
CA SER A 582 23.61 -6.93 -33.16
C SER A 582 23.94 -5.99 -34.34
N ASP A 583 23.48 -4.75 -34.32
CA ASP A 583 23.73 -3.70 -35.30
C ASP A 583 24.78 -2.66 -34.85
N GLY A 584 25.46 -2.90 -33.73
CA GLY A 584 26.47 -2.02 -33.14
C GLY A 584 25.92 -0.76 -32.45
N LYS A 585 24.60 -0.58 -32.37
CA LYS A 585 23.98 0.54 -31.62
C LYS A 585 23.81 0.15 -30.15
N LYS A 586 23.68 1.14 -29.26
CA LYS A 586 23.38 0.88 -27.84
C LYS A 586 22.06 0.13 -27.68
N THR A 587 22.07 -0.96 -26.94
CA THR A 587 20.87 -1.76 -26.66
C THR A 587 19.83 -0.91 -25.94
N LYS A 588 18.55 -1.05 -26.31
CA LYS A 588 17.46 -0.35 -25.61
C LYS A 588 17.35 -0.87 -24.17
N PRO A 589 17.10 0.00 -23.15
CA PRO A 589 16.95 -0.40 -21.76
C PRO A 589 16.05 -1.63 -21.52
N PHE A 590 14.93 -1.73 -22.23
CA PHE A 590 14.00 -2.86 -22.15
C PHE A 590 14.64 -4.20 -22.54
N HIS A 591 15.43 -4.26 -23.62
CA HIS A 591 16.07 -5.50 -24.06
C HIS A 591 17.19 -5.94 -23.10
N ILE A 592 17.93 -4.99 -22.51
CA ILE A 592 18.91 -5.29 -21.45
C ILE A 592 18.22 -5.98 -20.27
N LEU A 593 17.05 -5.49 -19.84
CA LEU A 593 16.28 -6.13 -18.76
C LEU A 593 15.74 -7.51 -19.18
N GLN A 594 15.26 -7.68 -20.41
CA GLN A 594 14.84 -8.99 -20.93
C GLN A 594 15.97 -10.02 -20.91
N GLU A 595 17.19 -9.64 -21.32
CA GLU A 595 18.35 -10.55 -21.31
C GLU A 595 18.85 -10.84 -19.89
N VAL A 596 18.67 -9.91 -18.94
CA VAL A 596 18.93 -10.14 -17.50
C VAL A 596 17.91 -11.12 -16.90
N MET A 597 16.62 -10.95 -17.20
CA MET A 597 15.54 -11.87 -16.80
C MET A 597 15.74 -13.27 -17.39
N ALA A 598 16.15 -13.36 -18.67
CA ALA A 598 16.52 -14.62 -19.32
C ALA A 598 17.83 -15.24 -18.79
N GLY A 599 18.57 -14.54 -17.91
CA GLY A 599 19.85 -14.98 -17.36
C GLY A 599 21.01 -14.99 -18.37
N THR A 600 20.79 -14.51 -19.60
CA THR A 600 21.80 -14.48 -20.67
C THR A 600 22.76 -13.30 -20.55
N LEU A 601 22.35 -12.22 -19.89
CA LEU A 601 23.16 -11.03 -19.64
C LEU A 601 23.42 -10.81 -18.15
N ARG A 602 24.62 -10.33 -17.82
CA ARG A 602 25.07 -9.99 -16.45
C ARG A 602 26.01 -8.76 -16.50
N PRO A 603 26.17 -8.01 -15.39
CA PRO A 603 27.11 -6.89 -15.33
C PRO A 603 28.54 -7.30 -15.66
N SER A 604 29.22 -6.48 -16.47
CA SER A 604 30.61 -6.70 -16.87
C SER A 604 31.61 -6.12 -15.86
N PHE A 605 32.84 -6.61 -15.91
CA PHE A 605 33.96 -6.18 -15.08
C PHE A 605 35.17 -5.95 -15.98
N SER A 606 35.88 -4.84 -15.78
CA SER A 606 37.05 -4.45 -16.57
C SER A 606 38.11 -5.54 -16.63
N PRO A 607 39.00 -5.59 -17.65
CA PRO A 607 40.08 -6.59 -17.71
C PRO A 607 40.95 -6.62 -16.45
N ASP A 608 41.25 -5.44 -15.90
CA ASP A 608 42.11 -5.24 -14.74
C ASP A 608 41.43 -5.48 -13.37
N CYS A 609 40.14 -5.84 -13.36
CA CYS A 609 39.40 -6.18 -12.15
C CYS A 609 40.10 -7.32 -11.37
N PRO A 610 40.47 -7.12 -10.08
CA PRO A 610 41.15 -8.13 -9.29
C PRO A 610 40.37 -9.46 -9.25
N PRO A 611 41.01 -10.63 -9.49
CA PRO A 611 40.30 -11.90 -9.64
C PRO A 611 39.35 -12.27 -8.49
N ARG A 612 39.69 -11.88 -7.25
CA ARG A 612 38.82 -12.04 -6.07
C ARG A 612 37.53 -11.23 -6.18
N ILE A 613 37.62 -9.96 -6.56
CA ILE A 613 36.47 -9.05 -6.72
C ILE A 613 35.57 -9.52 -7.87
N ARG A 614 36.17 -9.87 -9.02
CA ARG A 614 35.42 -10.43 -10.16
C ARG A 614 34.65 -11.69 -9.75
N ARG A 615 35.27 -12.58 -8.96
CA ARG A 615 34.61 -13.80 -8.46
C ARG A 615 33.42 -13.46 -7.55
N ILE A 616 33.58 -12.52 -6.61
CA ILE A 616 32.50 -12.07 -5.72
C ILE A 616 31.34 -11.49 -6.54
N GLY A 617 31.61 -10.53 -7.43
CA GLY A 617 30.58 -9.93 -8.29
C GLY A 617 29.82 -10.93 -9.16
N VAL A 618 30.50 -11.96 -9.70
CA VAL A 618 29.87 -13.04 -10.48
C VAL A 618 29.04 -13.99 -9.59
N LEU A 619 29.36 -14.15 -8.31
CA LEU A 619 28.56 -14.90 -7.33
C LEU A 619 27.34 -14.09 -6.85
N CYS A 620 27.49 -12.78 -6.61
CA CYS A 620 26.37 -11.88 -6.36
C CYS A 620 25.35 -11.91 -7.50
N CYS A 621 25.84 -11.77 -8.74
CA CYS A 621 25.01 -11.72 -9.94
C CYS A 621 24.61 -13.11 -10.47
N GLN A 622 24.41 -14.12 -9.61
CA GLN A 622 23.76 -15.36 -10.04
C GLN A 622 22.27 -15.12 -10.31
N HIS A 623 21.76 -15.69 -11.40
CA HIS A 623 20.35 -15.58 -11.77
C HIS A 623 19.46 -16.21 -10.70
N ASP A 624 19.76 -17.44 -10.32
CA ASP A 624 19.22 -18.17 -9.17
C ASP A 624 19.63 -17.54 -7.82
N PRO A 625 18.69 -17.07 -6.98
CA PRO A 625 18.98 -16.46 -5.68
C PRO A 625 19.67 -17.40 -4.70
N SER A 626 19.41 -18.71 -4.74
CA SER A 626 19.98 -19.68 -3.78
C SER A 626 21.50 -19.88 -3.93
N ARG A 627 22.07 -19.45 -5.06
CA ARG A 627 23.50 -19.53 -5.37
C ARG A 627 24.26 -18.22 -5.17
N ARG A 628 23.62 -17.20 -4.59
CA ARG A 628 24.26 -15.95 -4.15
C ARG A 628 24.75 -16.10 -2.70
N PRO A 629 25.88 -15.50 -2.31
CA PRO A 629 26.35 -15.54 -0.92
C PRO A 629 25.47 -14.65 -0.03
N SER A 630 25.36 -14.99 1.26
CA SER A 630 24.74 -14.09 2.26
C SER A 630 25.60 -12.83 2.48
N ALA A 631 25.01 -11.78 3.08
CA ALA A 631 25.75 -10.54 3.36
C ALA A 631 26.95 -10.74 4.30
N ALA A 632 26.84 -11.61 5.32
CA ALA A 632 27.98 -11.97 6.17
C ALA A 632 29.12 -12.63 5.38
N GLN A 633 28.79 -13.59 4.50
CA GLN A 633 29.77 -14.22 3.60
C GLN A 633 30.42 -13.20 2.65
N LEU A 634 29.69 -12.18 2.17
CA LEU A 634 30.30 -11.09 1.40
C LEU A 634 31.34 -10.32 2.23
N VAL A 635 31.03 -10.01 3.48
CA VAL A 635 31.93 -9.28 4.38
C VAL A 635 33.22 -10.06 4.62
N GLU A 636 33.15 -11.37 4.83
CA GLU A 636 34.32 -12.27 4.90
C GLU A 636 35.10 -12.29 3.59
N MET A 637 34.43 -12.59 2.47
CA MET A 637 35.05 -12.72 1.14
C MET A 637 35.75 -11.43 0.67
N LEU A 638 35.23 -10.25 1.06
CA LEU A 638 35.79 -8.93 0.77
C LEU A 638 36.92 -8.54 1.73
N GLN A 639 36.90 -8.98 2.99
CA GLN A 639 38.04 -8.81 3.90
C GLN A 639 39.20 -9.73 3.49
N GLY A 640 38.91 -10.97 3.10
CA GLY A 640 39.90 -11.91 2.53
C GLY A 640 40.47 -12.90 3.55
N ASN A 641 39.64 -13.27 4.52
CA ASN A 641 39.86 -14.41 5.42
C ASN A 641 39.59 -15.74 4.69
#